data_AF-H3B2C4-F1
#
_entry.id   AF-H3B2C4-F1
#
_cell.length_a   1.000
_cell.length_b   1.000
_cell.length_c   1.000
_cell.angle_alpha   90.00
_cell.angle_beta   90.00
_cell.angle_gamma   90.00
#
_symmetry.space_group_name_H-M   'P 1'
#
loop_
_entity.id
_entity.type
_entity.pdbx_description
1 polymer ?
#
loop_
_entity_poly.entity_id
_entity_poly.type
_entity_poly.pdbx_seq_one_letter_code
_entity_poly.pdbx_strand_id
1 'polypeptide(L)'
;LCKFIEENFKKRKCVYFLPDPQKGEGMCKCGYLKSSHNELCEGEQDTEKWTSQKHTVQVPTDAYGDVVFDELGQRGKYVRLASDTNPEILYELMTKYWRLKTPNLIISVTGGAKNLPLKAPMRKIFSRLIYIARSQGAWIFTAGTNHGVMRHIGEVVRDHTLSKNSEEKIVTIGIAAWGMIHNRESLIRKPETQGYYTAHYVLDKENRGSQYCLDNNHSHLILVDNGSHAHYTVEQKIRTNLETYISENVTTGSDGAKIPIICFAQEGGKGTLQSIHHAVKSNIPCVIVRGTGRVADVIASFVGEDATEISSSTMKEKIEKYLYPLFMKLSEKDKQTWTHWFEEVLEKPHLLTVINMEDANDEIVTEAISLALFKEFSEGDNLGKRTWHSQMKILLEWNQAELARKELFQVGQEWQLSDLKDLMYTALIKNKPDFVRLFLENGFGLKRFASPTTLTKLYTKHFRGQDSFKLHKAKKSSDDSLLEMVWKMIKHFQSVESKLQENSQWLFDMSLKEASLVSRHPIQTLFLWAVLQKKKELSFAIWEKIGGCTMAALGAAKILRKLAQKEEDDNISEELKSFADDYETCAIDVFAESYNDDEEMATKLLVQPCDFWDNSSCLVLAAHGNAKQFVAITPVQTFLSKKWHGEISEETRTWKILLCMLFFPLIFCGLITFSKEPAMKERKTLLPAQRYFTAFFTSPFVIFCWNVLSYLAFLLLFAYVLLVDYQLIPSWPEYLLYFWVFTLFCEEIRQGIMNKISNYLDDFWNMMDVMALVWFMVALLYRLIPSTMYTPYVGKVFFCIDYIIFTLRLIHIFTANRYIGPKIIMVQKMMIDVFFFLFLFAVWMIAYGVAKQGMMRHNEHRLDQLLRSVVYEPYLTLFGEIPQDTKKTGFDSDACSMYGNESKPLCVAVDKENVPAFPKWLPTILLCVYLLITNILLVNLLIAIFGFTIGVIQDNTDKFWKFQRFSLIEEYCHRLPVPFPFVLVAYIYVLIKGIIGLLDKDKNQGPSTCCKGHENDKILLWESVMKENYLVKKNKKPVDASEK
;
A
#
# COMPACT_ATOMS: atom_id res chain seq x y z
N LEU A 1 6.34 -40.44 -19.57
CA LEU A 1 5.55 -39.84 -20.67
C LEU A 1 5.55 -40.75 -21.90
N CYS A 2 6.66 -40.96 -22.61
CA CYS A 2 6.66 -41.75 -23.86
C CYS A 2 6.13 -43.18 -23.70
N LYS A 3 6.60 -43.94 -22.68
CA LYS A 3 6.07 -45.29 -22.37
C LYS A 3 4.56 -45.30 -22.14
N PHE A 4 4.07 -44.37 -21.33
CA PHE A 4 2.64 -44.21 -21.06
C PHE A 4 1.84 -43.91 -22.34
N ILE A 5 2.38 -43.08 -23.24
CA ILE A 5 1.71 -42.75 -24.49
C ILE A 5 1.61 -43.99 -25.40
N GLU A 6 2.71 -44.73 -25.56
CA GLU A 6 2.77 -45.91 -26.43
C GLU A 6 1.86 -47.05 -25.95
N GLU A 7 1.71 -47.21 -24.63
CA GLU A 7 0.85 -48.23 -24.02
C GLU A 7 -0.65 -47.90 -24.12
N ASN A 8 -1.02 -46.62 -23.95
CA ASN A 8 -2.42 -46.23 -23.75
C ASN A 8 -3.07 -45.55 -24.96
N PHE A 9 -2.31 -44.86 -25.83
CA PHE A 9 -2.86 -44.16 -26.97
C PHE A 9 -2.64 -44.90 -28.29
N LYS A 10 -3.73 -45.05 -29.03
CA LYS A 10 -3.76 -45.71 -30.34
C LYS A 10 -4.15 -44.69 -31.42
N LYS A 11 -3.84 -44.99 -32.67
CA LYS A 11 -4.32 -44.32 -33.88
C LYS A 11 -5.18 -45.28 -34.71
N ARG A 12 -5.94 -44.76 -35.67
CA ARG A 12 -6.77 -45.57 -36.57
C ARG A 12 -6.21 -45.57 -37.99
N LYS A 13 -6.12 -46.73 -38.62
CA LYS A 13 -5.75 -46.87 -40.03
C LYS A 13 -6.88 -47.55 -40.80
N CYS A 14 -7.30 -46.97 -41.92
CA CYS A 14 -8.24 -47.62 -42.83
C CYS A 14 -7.54 -48.79 -43.50
N VAL A 15 -8.09 -49.99 -43.34
CA VAL A 15 -7.58 -51.22 -43.97
C VAL A 15 -8.47 -51.69 -45.10
N TYR A 16 -9.75 -51.31 -45.08
CA TYR A 16 -10.74 -51.75 -46.06
C TYR A 16 -10.92 -50.70 -47.16
N PHE A 17 -10.79 -51.11 -48.43
CA PHE A 17 -10.99 -50.22 -49.57
C PHE A 17 -12.45 -50.25 -50.03
N LEU A 18 -13.13 -49.11 -49.93
CA LEU A 18 -14.46 -48.89 -50.50
C LEU A 18 -14.35 -47.80 -51.57
N PRO A 19 -14.61 -48.06 -52.86
CA PRO A 19 -14.51 -47.03 -53.89
C PRO A 19 -15.53 -45.89 -53.66
N ASP A 20 -15.10 -44.64 -53.82
CA ASP A 20 -15.96 -43.46 -53.77
C ASP A 20 -16.28 -42.97 -55.20
N PRO A 21 -17.50 -43.16 -55.72
CA PRO A 21 -17.85 -42.77 -57.09
C PRO A 21 -17.84 -41.25 -57.31
N GLN A 22 -17.81 -40.43 -56.26
CA GLN A 22 -17.87 -38.96 -56.38
C GLN A 22 -16.52 -38.25 -56.47
N LYS A 23 -15.40 -38.93 -56.13
CA LYS A 23 -14.07 -38.29 -56.00
C LYS A 23 -13.01 -38.79 -57.00
N GLY A 24 -13.41 -39.62 -57.98
CA GLY A 24 -12.56 -40.13 -59.06
C GLY A 24 -12.12 -41.59 -58.87
N GLU A 25 -11.67 -42.22 -59.96
CA GLU A 25 -11.19 -43.61 -59.96
C GLU A 25 -9.98 -43.78 -59.01
N GLY A 26 -10.05 -44.78 -58.12
CA GLY A 26 -8.94 -45.14 -57.21
C GLY A 26 -8.94 -44.46 -55.83
N MET A 27 -9.95 -43.64 -55.51
CA MET A 27 -10.13 -43.05 -54.18
C MET A 27 -11.08 -43.88 -53.32
N CYS A 28 -10.66 -44.18 -52.08
CA CYS A 28 -11.52 -44.82 -51.10
C CYS A 28 -12.49 -43.80 -50.49
N LYS A 29 -13.67 -44.25 -50.01
CA LYS A 29 -14.61 -43.47 -49.19
C LYS A 29 -13.95 -42.89 -47.92
N CYS A 30 -12.85 -43.47 -47.45
CA CYS A 30 -12.04 -42.90 -46.36
C CYS A 30 -11.21 -41.67 -46.79
N GLY A 31 -11.07 -41.39 -48.08
CA GLY A 31 -10.31 -40.26 -48.65
C GLY A 31 -8.82 -40.55 -48.91
N TYR A 32 -8.36 -41.77 -48.68
CA TYR A 32 -7.02 -42.23 -49.06
C TYR A 32 -7.02 -42.97 -50.41
N LEU A 33 -5.88 -42.95 -51.10
CA LEU A 33 -5.67 -43.66 -52.36
C LEU A 33 -5.66 -45.18 -52.17
N LYS A 34 -5.96 -45.93 -53.23
CA LYS A 34 -5.88 -47.41 -53.21
C LYS A 34 -4.51 -47.91 -52.76
N SER A 35 -3.42 -47.24 -53.16
CA SER A 35 -2.04 -47.57 -52.74
C SER A 35 -1.76 -47.41 -51.25
N SER A 36 -2.60 -46.69 -50.50
CA SER A 36 -2.46 -46.51 -49.05
C SER A 36 -3.16 -47.60 -48.22
N HIS A 37 -3.88 -48.52 -48.86
CA HIS A 37 -4.54 -49.64 -48.20
C HIS A 37 -3.71 -50.92 -48.41
N ASN A 38 -3.46 -51.69 -47.35
CA ASN A 38 -2.85 -53.01 -47.49
C ASN A 38 -3.89 -53.97 -48.09
N GLU A 39 -3.46 -54.92 -48.95
CA GLU A 39 -4.28 -55.83 -49.80
C GLU A 39 -5.25 -56.79 -49.07
N LEU A 40 -5.61 -56.52 -47.81
CA LEU A 40 -6.52 -57.35 -47.02
C LEU A 40 -7.97 -56.87 -47.25
N CYS A 41 -8.59 -57.50 -48.26
CA CYS A 41 -10.02 -57.56 -48.59
C CYS A 41 -10.60 -56.39 -49.42
N GLU A 42 -11.00 -56.71 -50.66
CA GLU A 42 -11.93 -55.92 -51.48
C GLU A 42 -13.38 -56.32 -51.14
N GLY A 43 -14.24 -55.33 -50.88
CA GLY A 43 -15.68 -55.55 -50.66
C GLY A 43 -16.48 -55.36 -51.94
N GLU A 44 -17.23 -56.37 -52.37
CA GLU A 44 -18.05 -56.37 -53.60
C GLU A 44 -19.37 -55.55 -53.52
N GLN A 45 -19.54 -54.63 -52.57
CA GLN A 45 -20.82 -53.91 -52.39
C GLN A 45 -20.71 -52.39 -52.48
N ASP A 46 -21.19 -51.82 -53.59
CA ASP A 46 -21.30 -50.37 -53.84
C ASP A 46 -22.19 -49.61 -52.84
N THR A 47 -23.08 -50.33 -52.13
CA THR A 47 -24.10 -49.75 -51.23
C THR A 47 -23.65 -49.56 -49.79
N GLU A 48 -22.48 -50.06 -49.36
CA GLU A 48 -22.07 -49.98 -47.96
C GLU A 48 -21.56 -48.57 -47.58
N LYS A 49 -22.03 -48.04 -46.45
CA LYS A 49 -21.57 -46.74 -45.90
C LYS A 49 -20.29 -46.94 -45.10
N TRP A 50 -19.25 -46.19 -45.45
CA TRP A 50 -17.99 -46.21 -44.71
C TRP A 50 -18.20 -45.73 -43.27
N THR A 51 -17.74 -46.53 -42.32
CA THR A 51 -17.77 -46.25 -40.88
C THR A 51 -16.43 -46.59 -40.24
N SER A 52 -15.92 -45.70 -39.38
CA SER A 52 -14.61 -45.88 -38.75
C SER A 52 -14.52 -47.17 -37.92
N GLN A 53 -15.60 -47.62 -37.28
CA GLN A 53 -15.58 -48.82 -36.44
C GLN A 53 -15.44 -50.13 -37.23
N LYS A 54 -15.99 -50.23 -38.44
CA LYS A 54 -15.95 -51.47 -39.24
C LYS A 54 -14.74 -51.54 -40.18
N HIS A 55 -14.30 -50.39 -40.71
CA HIS A 55 -13.36 -50.34 -41.83
C HIS A 55 -11.94 -49.92 -41.44
N THR A 56 -11.70 -49.63 -40.14
CA THR A 56 -10.40 -49.20 -39.63
C THR A 56 -9.93 -50.09 -38.48
N VAL A 57 -8.62 -50.24 -38.36
CA VAL A 57 -7.95 -50.98 -37.27
C VAL A 57 -7.19 -50.00 -36.38
N GLN A 58 -7.18 -50.27 -35.07
CA GLN A 58 -6.38 -49.51 -34.12
C GLN A 58 -4.94 -50.02 -34.07
N VAL A 59 -3.98 -49.11 -34.13
CA VAL A 59 -2.53 -49.37 -34.08
C VAL A 59 -1.90 -48.43 -33.03
N PRO A 60 -0.79 -48.76 -32.35
CA PRO A 60 -0.11 -47.81 -31.47
C PRO A 60 0.21 -46.48 -32.16
N THR A 61 0.12 -45.38 -31.41
CA THR A 61 0.36 -44.03 -31.95
C THR A 61 1.84 -43.78 -32.23
N ASP A 62 2.12 -43.09 -33.34
CA ASP A 62 3.47 -42.76 -33.82
C ASP A 62 3.73 -41.24 -33.88
N ALA A 63 2.76 -40.43 -33.49
CA ALA A 63 2.84 -38.98 -33.56
C ALA A 63 2.53 -38.38 -32.19
N TYR A 64 3.59 -38.07 -31.44
CA TYR A 64 3.52 -37.40 -30.13
C TYR A 64 4.88 -36.76 -29.81
N GLY A 65 4.87 -35.68 -29.03
CA GLY A 65 6.10 -34.98 -28.65
C GLY A 65 5.90 -33.48 -28.47
N ASP A 66 6.97 -32.72 -28.64
CA ASP A 66 6.91 -31.26 -28.74
C ASP A 66 6.90 -30.84 -30.21
N VAL A 67 6.09 -29.83 -30.55
CA VAL A 67 6.09 -29.18 -31.86
C VAL A 67 6.73 -27.80 -31.75
N VAL A 68 7.65 -27.50 -32.67
CA VAL A 68 8.28 -26.19 -32.84
C VAL A 68 7.81 -25.61 -34.16
N PHE A 69 7.26 -24.40 -34.10
CA PHE A 69 6.84 -23.65 -35.29
C PHE A 69 7.97 -22.74 -35.75
N ASP A 70 8.41 -22.91 -36.99
CA ASP A 70 9.66 -22.32 -37.50
C ASP A 70 9.64 -20.77 -37.58
N GLU A 71 8.47 -20.13 -37.63
CA GLU A 71 8.36 -18.65 -37.73
C GLU A 71 8.61 -17.91 -36.39
N LEU A 72 8.40 -18.55 -35.24
CA LEU A 72 8.30 -17.86 -33.93
C LEU A 72 8.99 -18.58 -32.76
N GLY A 73 9.55 -19.78 -32.97
CA GLY A 73 10.26 -20.54 -31.92
C GLY A 73 9.39 -20.98 -30.73
N GLN A 74 8.06 -20.80 -30.81
CA GLN A 74 7.12 -21.25 -29.79
C GLN A 74 7.05 -22.79 -29.78
N ARG A 75 7.03 -23.35 -28.56
CA ARG A 75 6.96 -24.80 -28.33
C ARG A 75 5.59 -25.18 -27.80
N GLY A 76 4.90 -26.08 -28.49
CA GLY A 76 3.65 -26.72 -28.04
C GLY A 76 3.87 -28.21 -27.78
N LYS A 77 3.03 -28.83 -26.93
CA LYS A 77 3.00 -30.30 -26.80
C LYS A 77 1.88 -30.86 -27.67
N TYR A 78 2.12 -31.99 -28.34
CA TYR A 78 1.08 -32.64 -29.13
C TYR A 78 1.01 -34.15 -28.93
N VAL A 79 -0.19 -34.71 -29.13
CA VAL A 79 -0.45 -36.15 -29.12
C VAL A 79 -1.51 -36.52 -30.15
N ARG A 80 -1.27 -37.57 -30.93
CA ARG A 80 -2.25 -38.20 -31.82
C ARG A 80 -2.96 -39.34 -31.09
N LEU A 81 -4.29 -39.33 -31.14
CA LEU A 81 -5.13 -40.34 -30.49
C LEU A 81 -6.32 -40.75 -31.37
N ALA A 82 -6.89 -41.92 -31.08
CA ALA A 82 -8.04 -42.46 -31.80
C ALA A 82 -9.34 -41.81 -31.33
N SER A 83 -10.32 -41.68 -32.23
CA SER A 83 -11.64 -41.08 -31.98
C SER A 83 -12.46 -41.68 -30.83
N ASP A 84 -12.07 -42.85 -30.32
CA ASP A 84 -12.75 -43.64 -29.29
C ASP A 84 -11.92 -43.83 -28.00
N THR A 85 -10.86 -43.03 -27.83
CA THR A 85 -10.05 -43.05 -26.61
C THR A 85 -10.86 -42.64 -25.37
N ASN A 86 -10.62 -43.29 -24.22
CA ASN A 86 -11.29 -42.96 -22.95
C ASN A 86 -10.84 -41.56 -22.44
N PRO A 87 -11.77 -40.65 -22.09
CA PRO A 87 -11.43 -39.32 -21.55
C PRO A 87 -10.64 -39.35 -20.23
N GLU A 88 -10.77 -40.39 -19.40
CA GLU A 88 -10.03 -40.51 -18.14
C GLU A 88 -8.51 -40.55 -18.36
N ILE A 89 -8.07 -41.38 -19.31
CA ILE A 89 -6.65 -41.52 -19.69
C ILE A 89 -6.13 -40.19 -20.25
N LEU A 90 -6.97 -39.47 -20.99
CA LEU A 90 -6.64 -38.15 -21.53
C LEU A 90 -6.50 -37.10 -20.42
N TYR A 91 -7.36 -37.14 -19.39
CA TYR A 91 -7.25 -36.26 -18.23
C TYR A 91 -6.00 -36.56 -17.38
N GLU A 92 -5.66 -37.83 -17.21
CA GLU A 92 -4.41 -38.25 -16.55
C GLU A 92 -3.17 -37.76 -17.31
N LEU A 93 -3.18 -37.81 -18.65
CA LEU A 93 -2.13 -37.25 -19.50
C LEU A 93 -1.92 -35.76 -19.20
N MET A 94 -3.00 -34.98 -19.18
CA MET A 94 -2.96 -33.52 -18.97
C MET A 94 -2.45 -33.13 -17.58
N THR A 95 -2.93 -33.81 -16.53
CA THR A 95 -2.61 -33.43 -15.14
C THR A 95 -1.26 -34.00 -14.68
N LYS A 96 -1.06 -35.32 -14.77
CA LYS A 96 0.15 -35.97 -14.23
C LYS A 96 1.37 -35.76 -15.12
N TYR A 97 1.21 -35.93 -16.43
CA TYR A 97 2.36 -35.96 -17.34
C TYR A 97 2.66 -34.61 -18.00
N TRP A 98 1.64 -33.86 -18.41
CA TRP A 98 1.84 -32.49 -18.89
C TRP A 98 2.01 -31.47 -17.74
N ARG A 99 1.71 -31.87 -16.49
CA ARG A 99 1.82 -31.05 -15.27
C ARG A 99 0.94 -29.81 -15.30
N LEU A 100 -0.24 -29.91 -15.92
CA LEU A 100 -1.23 -28.83 -15.88
C LEU A 100 -1.90 -28.80 -14.50
N LYS A 101 -1.98 -27.60 -13.91
CA LYS A 101 -2.80 -27.36 -12.71
C LYS A 101 -4.26 -27.64 -13.06
N THR A 102 -5.01 -28.22 -12.12
CA THR A 102 -6.46 -28.43 -12.28
C THR A 102 -7.15 -27.08 -12.49
N PRO A 103 -7.99 -26.93 -13.53
CA PRO A 103 -8.62 -25.65 -13.82
C PRO A 103 -9.75 -25.36 -12.83
N ASN A 104 -9.97 -24.08 -12.52
CA ASN A 104 -11.16 -23.65 -11.78
C ASN A 104 -12.37 -23.39 -12.72
N LEU A 105 -12.13 -23.33 -14.04
CA LEU A 105 -13.13 -23.06 -15.08
C LEU A 105 -12.66 -23.66 -16.42
N ILE A 106 -13.58 -24.17 -17.22
CA ILE A 106 -13.31 -24.52 -18.63
C ILE A 106 -14.12 -23.62 -19.56
N ILE A 107 -13.44 -23.01 -20.53
CA ILE A 107 -14.05 -22.18 -21.57
C ILE A 107 -13.94 -22.94 -22.89
N SER A 108 -15.07 -23.47 -23.35
CA SER A 108 -15.20 -24.19 -24.61
C SER A 108 -15.57 -23.24 -25.73
N VAL A 109 -14.59 -22.81 -26.53
CA VAL A 109 -14.84 -21.89 -27.65
C VAL A 109 -15.18 -22.64 -28.93
N THR A 110 -16.33 -22.32 -29.51
CA THR A 110 -16.83 -22.88 -30.76
C THR A 110 -17.18 -21.75 -31.72
N GLY A 111 -16.90 -21.94 -33.00
CA GLY A 111 -17.23 -20.91 -33.98
C GLY A 111 -16.93 -21.26 -35.43
N GLY A 112 -17.09 -20.29 -36.31
CA GLY A 112 -16.88 -20.45 -37.75
C GLY A 112 -15.42 -20.76 -38.12
N ALA A 113 -15.22 -21.79 -38.94
CA ALA A 113 -13.90 -22.17 -39.48
C ALA A 113 -13.48 -21.38 -40.73
N LYS A 114 -14.36 -20.51 -41.28
CA LYS A 114 -14.02 -19.67 -42.43
C LYS A 114 -13.26 -18.44 -41.97
N ASN A 115 -12.30 -17.98 -42.77
CA ASN A 115 -11.55 -16.76 -42.48
C ASN A 115 -12.46 -15.54 -42.67
N LEU A 116 -12.80 -14.89 -41.55
CA LEU A 116 -13.41 -13.55 -41.53
C LEU A 116 -12.42 -12.56 -40.93
N PRO A 117 -12.38 -11.30 -41.39
CA PRO A 117 -11.60 -10.25 -40.74
C PRO A 117 -12.19 -9.92 -39.35
N LEU A 118 -11.34 -9.87 -38.34
CA LEU A 118 -11.74 -9.52 -36.97
C LEU A 118 -12.14 -8.04 -36.88
N LYS A 119 -13.40 -7.77 -36.51
CA LYS A 119 -13.84 -6.42 -36.17
C LYS A 119 -13.24 -5.98 -34.82
N ALA A 120 -12.93 -4.69 -34.66
CA ALA A 120 -12.38 -4.13 -33.42
C ALA A 120 -13.14 -4.47 -32.12
N PRO A 121 -14.49 -4.37 -32.03
CA PRO A 121 -15.22 -4.76 -30.82
C PRO A 121 -15.07 -6.25 -30.48
N MET A 122 -14.95 -7.13 -31.49
CA MET A 122 -14.75 -8.57 -31.26
C MET A 122 -13.39 -8.87 -30.63
N ARG A 123 -12.36 -8.14 -31.05
CA ARG A 123 -11.03 -8.26 -30.45
C ARG A 123 -11.03 -7.91 -28.96
N LYS A 124 -11.85 -6.93 -28.55
CA LYS A 124 -12.03 -6.58 -27.13
C LYS A 124 -12.64 -7.75 -26.35
N ILE A 125 -13.69 -8.38 -26.86
CA ILE A 125 -14.32 -9.55 -26.21
C ILE A 125 -13.30 -10.68 -26.01
N PHE A 126 -12.50 -11.03 -27.03
CA PHE A 126 -11.47 -12.08 -26.88
C PHE A 126 -10.35 -11.68 -25.93
N SER A 127 -9.90 -10.42 -25.98
CA SER A 127 -8.92 -9.91 -25.03
C SER A 127 -9.40 -10.07 -23.59
N ARG A 128 -10.68 -9.76 -23.36
CA ARG A 128 -11.30 -9.92 -22.04
C ARG A 128 -11.48 -11.38 -21.64
N LEU A 129 -11.89 -12.26 -22.56
CA LEU A 129 -12.00 -13.71 -22.32
C LEU A 129 -10.67 -14.33 -21.88
N ILE A 130 -9.58 -13.95 -22.56
CA ILE A 130 -8.22 -14.44 -22.24
C ILE A 130 -7.75 -13.88 -20.90
N TYR A 131 -8.08 -12.63 -20.59
CA TYR A 131 -7.85 -12.05 -19.27
C TYR A 131 -8.58 -12.83 -18.16
N ILE A 132 -9.86 -13.18 -18.36
CA ILE A 132 -10.63 -14.02 -17.43
C ILE A 132 -9.96 -15.39 -17.27
N ALA A 133 -9.58 -16.03 -18.38
CA ALA A 133 -8.93 -17.33 -18.33
C ALA A 133 -7.62 -17.31 -17.53
N ARG A 134 -6.82 -16.26 -17.70
CA ARG A 134 -5.59 -16.07 -16.93
C ARG A 134 -5.86 -15.84 -15.45
N SER A 135 -6.76 -14.90 -15.12
CA SER A 135 -7.03 -14.52 -13.72
C SER A 135 -7.63 -15.66 -12.89
N GLN A 136 -8.44 -16.51 -13.50
CA GLN A 136 -9.13 -17.62 -12.83
C GLN A 136 -8.38 -18.96 -12.95
N GLY A 137 -7.31 -19.03 -13.74
CA GLY A 137 -6.63 -20.30 -14.04
C GLY A 137 -7.51 -21.27 -14.85
N ALA A 138 -8.23 -20.74 -15.84
CA ALA A 138 -9.14 -21.51 -16.69
C ALA A 138 -8.40 -22.20 -17.84
N TRP A 139 -8.95 -23.32 -18.32
CA TRP A 139 -8.52 -23.94 -19.58
C TRP A 139 -9.40 -23.48 -20.74
N ILE A 140 -8.78 -23.13 -21.86
CA ILE A 140 -9.51 -22.77 -23.09
C ILE A 140 -9.45 -23.93 -24.06
N PHE A 141 -10.61 -24.49 -24.41
CA PHE A 141 -10.74 -25.51 -25.46
C PHE A 141 -11.13 -24.85 -26.78
N THR A 142 -10.38 -25.17 -27.83
CA THR A 142 -10.62 -24.67 -29.20
C THR A 142 -10.32 -25.77 -30.23
N ALA A 143 -10.56 -25.52 -31.52
CA ALA A 143 -10.19 -26.49 -32.56
C ALA A 143 -8.67 -26.51 -32.90
N GLY A 144 -7.86 -25.57 -32.40
CA GLY A 144 -6.40 -25.57 -32.61
C GLY A 144 -5.91 -25.36 -34.05
N THR A 145 -6.78 -24.89 -34.96
CA THR A 145 -6.43 -24.62 -36.36
C THR A 145 -6.22 -23.13 -36.59
N ASN A 146 -5.32 -22.78 -37.52
CA ASN A 146 -5.02 -21.40 -37.90
C ASN A 146 -6.07 -20.83 -38.88
N HIS A 147 -7.35 -21.02 -38.56
CA HIS A 147 -8.47 -20.64 -39.41
C HIS A 147 -9.64 -20.08 -38.57
N GLY A 148 -10.33 -19.08 -39.11
CA GLY A 148 -11.55 -18.53 -38.51
C GLY A 148 -11.36 -18.03 -37.07
N VAL A 149 -12.30 -18.36 -36.19
CA VAL A 149 -12.31 -17.90 -34.78
C VAL A 149 -11.05 -18.35 -34.01
N MET A 150 -10.57 -19.55 -34.28
CA MET A 150 -9.44 -20.15 -33.54
C MET A 150 -8.14 -19.37 -33.75
N ARG A 151 -7.89 -18.92 -34.98
CA ARG A 151 -6.75 -18.03 -35.29
C ARG A 151 -6.79 -16.74 -34.48
N HIS A 152 -7.94 -16.10 -34.38
CA HIS A 152 -8.06 -14.82 -33.65
C HIS A 152 -7.81 -14.98 -32.15
N ILE A 153 -8.25 -16.10 -31.57
CA ILE A 153 -7.94 -16.43 -30.17
C ILE A 153 -6.42 -16.61 -30.02
N GLY A 154 -5.78 -17.34 -30.94
CA GLY A 154 -4.32 -17.50 -30.95
C GLY A 154 -3.57 -16.17 -31.02
N GLU A 155 -3.97 -15.28 -31.94
CA GLU A 155 -3.37 -13.95 -32.08
C GLU A 155 -3.50 -13.12 -30.79
N VAL A 156 -4.66 -13.15 -30.12
CA VAL A 156 -4.87 -12.41 -28.86
C VAL A 156 -4.10 -13.04 -27.69
N VAL A 157 -3.96 -14.38 -27.64
CA VAL A 157 -3.12 -15.07 -26.65
C VAL A 157 -1.65 -14.66 -26.83
N ARG A 158 -1.19 -14.53 -28.08
CA ARG A 158 0.15 -14.04 -28.40
C ARG A 158 0.36 -12.61 -27.92
N ASP A 159 -0.59 -11.71 -28.16
CA ASP A 159 -0.48 -10.32 -27.74
C ASP A 159 -0.39 -10.19 -26.20
N HIS A 160 -1.16 -10.99 -25.46
CA HIS A 160 -1.11 -11.02 -23.99
C HIS A 160 0.17 -11.65 -23.43
N THR A 161 0.75 -12.62 -24.13
CA THR A 161 2.03 -13.23 -23.73
C THR A 161 3.23 -12.35 -24.06
N LEU A 162 3.19 -11.57 -25.14
CA LEU A 162 4.23 -10.59 -25.49
C LEU A 162 4.17 -9.31 -24.63
N SER A 163 2.97 -8.85 -24.29
CA SER A 163 2.80 -7.59 -23.53
C SER A 163 3.07 -7.72 -22.02
N LYS A 164 3.00 -8.92 -21.45
CA LYS A 164 3.17 -9.15 -20.01
C LYS A 164 4.14 -10.31 -19.75
N ASN A 165 5.37 -9.98 -19.33
CA ASN A 165 6.35 -10.93 -18.78
C ASN A 165 5.87 -11.49 -17.43
N SER A 166 4.88 -12.38 -17.45
CA SER A 166 4.31 -12.99 -16.25
C SER A 166 4.59 -14.49 -16.18
N GLU A 167 4.81 -14.97 -14.95
CA GLU A 167 5.20 -16.36 -14.66
C GLU A 167 4.11 -17.41 -15.00
N GLU A 168 2.83 -17.04 -15.00
CA GLU A 168 1.75 -17.98 -15.32
C GLU A 168 1.38 -17.97 -16.81
N LYS A 169 1.71 -19.08 -17.49
CA LYS A 169 1.36 -19.33 -18.90
C LYS A 169 -0.13 -19.69 -19.04
N ILE A 170 -0.81 -19.07 -20.00
CA ILE A 170 -2.19 -19.37 -20.35
C ILE A 170 -2.27 -20.79 -20.96
N VAL A 171 -3.24 -21.59 -20.51
CA VAL A 171 -3.44 -22.97 -21.00
C VAL A 171 -4.51 -22.97 -22.10
N THR A 172 -4.07 -23.02 -23.35
CA THR A 172 -4.90 -23.16 -24.54
C THR A 172 -4.71 -24.54 -25.15
N ILE A 173 -5.79 -25.34 -25.17
CA ILE A 173 -5.79 -26.70 -25.70
C ILE A 173 -6.56 -26.71 -27.03
N GLY A 174 -5.87 -27.07 -28.11
CA GLY A 174 -6.44 -27.24 -29.44
C GLY A 174 -6.79 -28.70 -29.71
N ILE A 175 -8.04 -29.00 -30.03
CA ILE A 175 -8.50 -30.35 -30.41
C ILE A 175 -8.82 -30.35 -31.90
N ALA A 176 -7.93 -30.92 -32.71
CA ALA A 176 -8.00 -30.89 -34.17
C ALA A 176 -8.15 -32.30 -34.77
N ALA A 177 -8.83 -32.42 -35.91
CA ALA A 177 -8.90 -33.68 -36.64
C ALA A 177 -7.60 -33.95 -37.44
N TRP A 178 -6.94 -35.08 -37.18
CA TRP A 178 -5.71 -35.51 -37.85
C TRP A 178 -5.86 -35.63 -39.38
N GLY A 179 -7.04 -36.05 -39.84
CA GLY A 179 -7.38 -36.16 -41.27
C GLY A 179 -7.42 -34.83 -42.03
N MET A 180 -7.47 -33.71 -41.30
CA MET A 180 -7.64 -32.36 -41.84
C MET A 180 -6.36 -31.52 -41.76
N ILE A 181 -5.31 -31.99 -41.08
CA ILE A 181 -4.09 -31.21 -40.84
C ILE A 181 -3.18 -31.24 -42.07
N HIS A 182 -2.80 -30.06 -42.55
CA HIS A 182 -1.80 -29.89 -43.60
C HIS A 182 -0.38 -30.16 -43.06
N ASN A 183 0.56 -30.60 -43.89
CA ASN A 183 1.95 -30.95 -43.51
C ASN A 183 2.08 -31.90 -42.31
N ARG A 184 1.08 -32.77 -42.08
CA ARG A 184 1.05 -33.70 -40.94
C ARG A 184 2.19 -34.73 -40.93
N GLU A 185 2.86 -34.94 -42.06
CA GLU A 185 4.00 -35.88 -42.15
C GLU A 185 5.18 -35.44 -41.29
N SER A 186 5.37 -34.14 -41.06
CA SER A 186 6.45 -33.65 -40.18
C SER A 186 6.23 -33.96 -38.69
N LEU A 187 4.97 -34.22 -38.32
CA LEU A 187 4.56 -34.59 -36.96
C LEU A 187 4.72 -36.09 -36.67
N ILE A 188 4.97 -36.90 -37.70
CA ILE A 188 5.16 -38.35 -37.55
C ILE A 188 6.61 -38.62 -37.14
N ARG A 189 6.79 -39.38 -36.05
CA ARG A 189 8.13 -39.74 -35.56
C ARG A 189 8.78 -40.75 -36.50
N LYS A 190 10.06 -40.52 -36.85
CA LYS A 190 10.87 -41.51 -37.56
C LYS A 190 11.31 -42.62 -36.59
N PRO A 191 11.23 -43.90 -36.98
CA PRO A 191 11.52 -45.04 -36.10
C PRO A 191 12.96 -45.06 -35.54
N GLU A 192 13.90 -44.36 -36.19
CA GLU A 192 15.31 -44.27 -35.82
C GLU A 192 15.57 -43.32 -34.62
N THR A 193 14.62 -42.45 -34.27
CA THR A 193 14.82 -41.47 -33.20
C THR A 193 14.56 -42.11 -31.84
N GLN A 194 15.59 -42.47 -31.07
CA GLN A 194 15.45 -42.86 -29.66
C GLN A 194 15.46 -41.60 -28.77
N GLY A 195 14.38 -41.34 -28.03
CA GLY A 195 14.31 -40.22 -27.07
C GLY A 195 13.09 -39.30 -27.25
N TYR A 196 13.19 -38.11 -26.66
CA TYR A 196 12.14 -37.08 -26.68
C TYR A 196 12.09 -36.44 -28.07
N TYR A 197 10.98 -36.62 -28.80
CA TYR A 197 10.86 -36.14 -30.19
C TYR A 197 10.40 -34.68 -30.24
N THR A 198 11.10 -33.87 -31.02
CA THR A 198 10.74 -32.48 -31.33
C THR A 198 10.46 -32.37 -32.83
N ALA A 199 9.20 -32.17 -33.18
CA ALA A 199 8.74 -32.03 -34.55
C ALA A 199 8.86 -30.57 -35.01
N HIS A 200 9.43 -30.35 -36.19
CA HIS A 200 9.43 -29.05 -36.85
C HIS A 200 8.23 -28.95 -37.79
N TYR A 201 7.40 -27.93 -37.60
CA TYR A 201 6.19 -27.73 -38.38
C TYR A 201 6.22 -26.38 -39.11
N VAL A 202 6.19 -26.44 -40.44
CA VAL A 202 6.16 -25.26 -41.31
C VAL A 202 4.71 -24.88 -41.61
N LEU A 203 4.38 -23.62 -41.34
CA LEU A 203 3.09 -23.02 -41.66
C LEU A 203 3.06 -22.59 -43.12
N ASP A 204 2.41 -23.38 -43.97
CA ASP A 204 2.09 -22.94 -45.33
C ASP A 204 0.78 -22.12 -45.31
N LYS A 205 0.88 -20.82 -45.60
CA LYS A 205 -0.27 -19.90 -45.62
C LYS A 205 -0.91 -19.78 -47.01
N GLU A 206 -0.30 -20.32 -48.05
CA GLU A 206 -0.69 -20.08 -49.45
C GLU A 206 -1.56 -21.19 -50.03
N ASN A 207 -1.45 -22.42 -49.51
CA ASN A 207 -2.24 -23.56 -49.99
C ASN A 207 -3.72 -23.52 -49.54
N ARG A 208 -4.61 -23.17 -50.46
CA ARG A 208 -6.09 -23.15 -50.30
C ARG A 208 -6.74 -24.52 -50.49
N GLY A 209 -6.13 -25.57 -49.94
CA GLY A 209 -6.68 -26.93 -49.98
C GLY A 209 -7.88 -27.11 -49.04
N SER A 210 -8.48 -28.30 -49.04
CA SER A 210 -9.49 -28.70 -48.05
C SER A 210 -8.92 -29.00 -46.65
N GLN A 211 -7.64 -28.71 -46.43
CA GLN A 211 -6.90 -28.99 -45.19
C GLN A 211 -6.63 -27.68 -44.44
N TYR A 212 -6.41 -27.78 -43.14
CA TYR A 212 -6.12 -26.65 -42.25
C TYR A 212 -4.71 -26.76 -41.67
N CYS A 213 -4.04 -25.63 -41.56
CA CYS A 213 -2.79 -25.53 -40.80
C CYS A 213 -3.08 -25.46 -39.30
N LEU A 214 -2.18 -26.02 -38.48
CA LEU A 214 -2.24 -25.88 -37.03
C LEU A 214 -1.94 -24.44 -36.62
N ASP A 215 -2.56 -23.98 -35.54
CA ASP A 215 -2.23 -22.68 -34.94
C ASP A 215 -0.99 -22.81 -34.06
N ASN A 216 -0.12 -21.81 -34.13
CA ASN A 216 1.17 -21.80 -33.42
C ASN A 216 1.07 -21.26 -32.00
N ASN A 217 -0.03 -20.57 -31.66
CA ASN A 217 -0.20 -19.90 -30.36
C ASN A 217 -0.84 -20.80 -29.28
N HIS A 218 -1.14 -22.06 -29.60
CA HIS A 218 -1.69 -23.03 -28.63
C HIS A 218 -0.59 -23.70 -27.83
N SER A 219 -0.81 -23.87 -26.53
CA SER A 219 0.18 -24.55 -25.67
C SER A 219 0.14 -26.07 -25.82
N HIS A 220 -1.04 -26.65 -26.04
CA HIS A 220 -1.22 -28.10 -26.18
C HIS A 220 -2.15 -28.42 -27.35
N LEU A 221 -1.83 -29.48 -28.09
CA LEU A 221 -2.57 -29.94 -29.26
C LEU A 221 -2.94 -31.42 -29.14
N ILE A 222 -4.23 -31.71 -29.26
CA ILE A 222 -4.79 -33.07 -29.26
C ILE A 222 -5.30 -33.35 -30.67
N LEU A 223 -4.67 -34.33 -31.33
CA LEU A 223 -4.95 -34.63 -32.74
C LEU A 223 -5.78 -35.92 -32.81
N VAL A 224 -7.04 -35.80 -33.20
CA VAL A 224 -8.01 -36.89 -33.20
C VAL A 224 -8.04 -37.59 -34.55
N ASP A 225 -7.92 -38.92 -34.53
CA ASP A 225 -7.83 -39.75 -35.72
C ASP A 225 -8.94 -40.81 -35.78
N ASN A 226 -9.76 -40.76 -36.83
CA ASN A 226 -10.78 -41.76 -37.16
C ASN A 226 -10.39 -42.61 -38.37
N GLY A 227 -9.17 -42.46 -38.91
CA GLY A 227 -8.70 -43.17 -40.09
C GLY A 227 -9.22 -42.62 -41.43
N SER A 228 -9.90 -41.47 -41.45
CA SER A 228 -10.27 -40.80 -42.71
C SER A 228 -9.34 -39.61 -43.03
N HIS A 229 -9.41 -39.19 -44.28
CA HIS A 229 -8.73 -38.03 -44.84
C HIS A 229 -9.76 -37.04 -45.36
N ALA A 230 -9.54 -35.74 -45.12
CA ALA A 230 -10.39 -34.64 -45.58
C ALA A 230 -11.87 -34.72 -45.16
N HIS A 231 -12.17 -35.32 -44.00
CA HIS A 231 -13.53 -35.35 -43.42
C HIS A 231 -13.61 -34.45 -42.18
N TYR A 232 -14.68 -33.66 -42.11
CA TYR A 232 -14.97 -32.75 -40.99
C TYR A 232 -15.59 -33.51 -39.81
N THR A 233 -15.61 -32.88 -38.62
CA THR A 233 -16.46 -33.22 -37.44
C THR A 233 -16.03 -34.40 -36.56
N VAL A 234 -14.79 -34.86 -36.68
CA VAL A 234 -14.30 -36.00 -35.88
C VAL A 234 -13.98 -35.57 -34.44
N GLU A 235 -13.44 -34.37 -34.30
CA GLU A 235 -12.97 -33.76 -33.07
C GLU A 235 -14.08 -33.51 -32.05
N GLN A 236 -15.31 -33.25 -32.52
CA GLN A 236 -16.43 -32.84 -31.66
C GLN A 236 -16.78 -33.91 -30.63
N LYS A 237 -16.75 -35.20 -31.01
CA LYS A 237 -17.15 -36.31 -30.12
C LYS A 237 -16.19 -36.49 -28.93
N ILE A 238 -14.89 -36.34 -29.14
CA ILE A 238 -13.92 -36.44 -28.05
C ILE A 238 -13.99 -35.22 -27.15
N ARG A 239 -14.14 -34.03 -27.75
CA ARG A 239 -14.29 -32.78 -27.02
C ARG A 239 -15.46 -32.86 -26.04
N THR A 240 -16.63 -33.30 -26.52
CA THR A 240 -17.82 -33.45 -25.68
C THR A 240 -17.61 -34.47 -24.56
N ASN A 241 -17.05 -35.63 -24.87
CA ASN A 241 -16.80 -36.67 -23.86
C ASN A 241 -15.80 -36.20 -22.79
N LEU A 242 -14.80 -35.42 -23.18
CA LEU A 242 -13.82 -34.85 -22.26
C LEU A 242 -14.45 -33.77 -21.37
N GLU A 243 -15.26 -32.89 -21.95
CA GLU A 243 -16.00 -31.85 -21.21
C GLU A 243 -16.94 -32.49 -20.18
N THR A 244 -17.75 -33.48 -20.57
CA THR A 244 -18.64 -34.22 -19.65
C THR A 244 -17.86 -34.92 -18.54
N TYR A 245 -16.75 -35.58 -18.87
CA TYR A 245 -15.92 -36.26 -17.88
C TYR A 245 -15.36 -35.29 -16.82
N ILE A 246 -14.88 -34.11 -17.24
CA ILE A 246 -14.32 -33.14 -16.31
C ILE A 246 -15.42 -32.51 -15.43
N SER A 247 -16.61 -32.25 -15.99
CA SER A 247 -17.74 -31.72 -15.22
C SER A 247 -18.23 -32.69 -14.14
N GLU A 248 -18.31 -33.98 -14.45
CA GLU A 248 -18.94 -34.97 -13.56
C GLU A 248 -17.98 -35.56 -12.52
N ASN A 249 -16.73 -35.85 -12.90
CA ASN A 249 -15.84 -36.70 -12.10
C ASN A 249 -14.71 -35.95 -11.39
N VAL A 250 -14.48 -34.68 -11.73
CA VAL A 250 -13.38 -33.89 -11.16
C VAL A 250 -13.94 -32.88 -10.17
N THR A 251 -13.41 -32.91 -8.94
CA THR A 251 -13.79 -31.99 -7.88
C THR A 251 -12.61 -31.12 -7.43
N THR A 252 -12.88 -29.84 -7.16
CA THR A 252 -11.88 -28.90 -6.66
C THR A 252 -11.91 -28.81 -5.13
N GLY A 253 -10.78 -29.13 -4.49
CA GLY A 253 -10.55 -28.86 -3.06
C GLY A 253 -11.38 -29.68 -2.07
N SER A 254 -11.40 -29.25 -0.80
CA SER A 254 -12.04 -29.96 0.32
C SER A 254 -13.57 -30.02 0.26
N ASP A 255 -14.21 -29.17 -0.55
CA ASP A 255 -15.67 -29.03 -0.61
C ASP A 255 -16.33 -29.87 -1.71
N GLY A 256 -15.54 -30.56 -2.56
CA GLY A 256 -16.12 -31.43 -3.59
C GLY A 256 -16.89 -30.70 -4.69
N ALA A 257 -16.63 -29.41 -4.94
CA ALA A 257 -17.34 -28.63 -5.95
C ALA A 257 -16.95 -29.06 -7.37
N LYS A 258 -17.94 -29.16 -8.27
CA LYS A 258 -17.75 -29.46 -9.70
C LYS A 258 -17.09 -28.28 -10.41
N ILE A 259 -16.28 -28.57 -11.44
CA ILE A 259 -15.64 -27.55 -12.27
C ILE A 259 -16.68 -27.01 -13.26
N PRO A 260 -16.99 -25.69 -13.23
CA PRO A 260 -17.92 -25.11 -14.18
C PRO A 260 -17.35 -25.09 -15.61
N ILE A 261 -18.23 -25.28 -16.60
CA ILE A 261 -17.89 -25.25 -18.02
C ILE A 261 -18.79 -24.22 -18.71
N ILE A 262 -18.23 -23.41 -19.60
CA ILE A 262 -19.00 -22.46 -20.42
C ILE A 262 -18.71 -22.72 -21.88
N CYS A 263 -19.76 -22.82 -22.69
CA CYS A 263 -19.65 -22.83 -24.13
C CYS A 263 -19.72 -21.39 -24.67
N PHE A 264 -18.66 -20.92 -25.30
CA PHE A 264 -18.64 -19.61 -25.96
C PHE A 264 -18.80 -19.82 -27.46
N ALA A 265 -19.91 -19.38 -28.03
CA ALA A 265 -20.27 -19.58 -29.43
C ALA A 265 -20.24 -18.28 -30.23
N GLN A 266 -19.51 -18.30 -31.35
CA GLN A 266 -19.38 -17.16 -32.25
C GLN A 266 -19.56 -17.55 -33.73
N GLU A 267 -20.39 -16.80 -34.46
CA GLU A 267 -20.79 -17.14 -35.83
C GLU A 267 -21.22 -18.63 -35.89
N GLY A 268 -20.88 -19.36 -36.96
CA GLY A 268 -20.99 -20.81 -36.99
C GLY A 268 -21.73 -21.38 -38.18
N GLY A 269 -21.61 -22.69 -38.33
CA GLY A 269 -22.34 -23.51 -39.29
C GLY A 269 -22.85 -24.78 -38.62
N LYS A 270 -23.04 -25.87 -39.39
CA LYS A 270 -23.59 -27.14 -38.87
C LYS A 270 -22.87 -27.65 -37.62
N GLY A 271 -21.53 -27.63 -37.64
CA GLY A 271 -20.72 -28.12 -36.52
C GLY A 271 -20.91 -27.29 -35.25
N THR A 272 -20.96 -25.96 -35.37
CA THR A 272 -21.19 -25.06 -34.23
C THR A 272 -22.57 -25.26 -33.61
N LEU A 273 -23.61 -25.40 -34.44
CA LEU A 273 -24.97 -25.70 -33.95
C LEU A 273 -25.01 -27.04 -33.21
N GLN A 274 -24.35 -28.06 -33.75
CA GLN A 274 -24.24 -29.37 -33.09
C GLN A 274 -23.48 -29.28 -31.75
N SER A 275 -22.44 -28.44 -31.66
CA SER A 275 -21.74 -28.21 -30.39
C SER A 275 -22.62 -27.51 -29.36
N ILE A 276 -23.39 -26.49 -29.76
CA ILE A 276 -24.32 -25.76 -28.88
C ILE A 276 -25.42 -26.71 -28.41
N HIS A 277 -26.01 -27.47 -29.33
CA HIS A 277 -27.03 -28.47 -29.02
C HIS A 277 -26.55 -29.48 -27.99
N HIS A 278 -25.33 -30.01 -28.17
CA HIS A 278 -24.75 -30.92 -27.19
C HIS A 278 -24.51 -30.25 -25.84
N ALA A 279 -23.96 -29.02 -25.82
CA ALA A 279 -23.72 -28.27 -24.59
C ALA A 279 -25.02 -28.07 -23.80
N VAL A 280 -26.10 -27.64 -24.45
CA VAL A 280 -27.42 -27.45 -23.83
C VAL A 280 -28.02 -28.77 -23.32
N LYS A 281 -27.81 -29.88 -24.05
CA LYS A 281 -28.21 -31.22 -23.59
C LYS A 281 -27.47 -31.67 -22.34
N SER A 282 -26.19 -31.31 -22.23
CA SER A 282 -25.34 -31.57 -21.06
C SER A 282 -25.47 -30.55 -19.94
N ASN A 283 -26.47 -29.66 -19.99
CA ASN A 283 -26.70 -28.55 -19.04
C ASN A 283 -25.50 -27.58 -18.90
N ILE A 284 -24.75 -27.37 -19.97
CA ILE A 284 -23.63 -26.41 -20.02
C ILE A 284 -24.17 -25.06 -20.51
N PRO A 285 -23.95 -23.95 -19.77
CA PRO A 285 -24.38 -22.62 -20.19
C PRO A 285 -23.64 -22.17 -21.46
N CYS A 286 -24.38 -21.55 -22.37
CA CYS A 286 -23.88 -21.06 -23.65
C CYS A 286 -23.95 -19.52 -23.74
N VAL A 287 -22.81 -18.91 -24.01
CA VAL A 287 -22.66 -17.47 -24.26
C VAL A 287 -22.59 -17.26 -25.77
N ILE A 288 -23.54 -16.49 -26.32
CA ILE A 288 -23.71 -16.26 -27.76
C ILE A 288 -23.46 -14.78 -28.06
N VAL A 289 -22.62 -14.50 -29.05
CA VAL A 289 -22.32 -13.11 -29.44
C VAL A 289 -23.19 -12.68 -30.62
N ARG A 290 -24.10 -11.72 -30.38
CA ARG A 290 -24.96 -11.10 -31.38
C ARG A 290 -24.16 -10.12 -32.26
N GLY A 291 -24.48 -10.08 -33.54
CA GLY A 291 -23.82 -9.27 -34.57
C GLY A 291 -22.69 -10.01 -35.29
N THR A 292 -22.54 -11.32 -35.03
CA THR A 292 -21.45 -12.14 -35.60
C THR A 292 -21.87 -12.90 -36.87
N GLY A 293 -23.18 -13.02 -37.14
CA GLY A 293 -23.76 -13.66 -38.31
C GLY A 293 -24.08 -15.15 -38.15
N ARG A 294 -24.86 -15.69 -39.10
CA ARG A 294 -25.20 -17.13 -39.23
C ARG A 294 -25.92 -17.69 -37.99
N VAL A 295 -25.45 -18.82 -37.45
CA VAL A 295 -26.10 -19.57 -36.35
C VAL A 295 -26.21 -18.73 -35.08
N ALA A 296 -25.16 -18.00 -34.71
CA ALA A 296 -25.15 -17.17 -33.49
C ALA A 296 -26.25 -16.10 -33.51
N ASP A 297 -26.44 -15.39 -34.62
CA ASP A 297 -27.47 -14.34 -34.74
C ASP A 297 -28.89 -14.92 -34.80
N VAL A 298 -29.07 -16.11 -35.39
CA VAL A 298 -30.35 -16.82 -35.37
C VAL A 298 -30.76 -17.10 -33.93
N ILE A 299 -29.90 -17.74 -33.13
CA ILE A 299 -30.22 -18.05 -31.72
C ILE A 299 -30.40 -16.76 -30.94
N ALA A 300 -29.51 -15.78 -31.11
CA ALA A 300 -29.62 -14.50 -30.43
C ALA A 300 -30.92 -13.77 -30.74
N SER A 301 -31.52 -13.95 -31.93
CA SER A 301 -32.79 -13.32 -32.30
C SER A 301 -34.03 -13.90 -31.60
N PHE A 302 -33.92 -15.09 -31.00
CA PHE A 302 -34.99 -15.73 -30.23
C PHE A 302 -34.82 -15.54 -28.72
N VAL A 303 -33.59 -15.29 -28.25
CA VAL A 303 -33.33 -15.01 -26.84
C VAL A 303 -33.84 -13.60 -26.50
N GLY A 304 -35.00 -13.54 -25.86
CA GLY A 304 -35.68 -12.31 -25.44
C GLY A 304 -37.10 -12.11 -26.01
N GLU A 305 -37.57 -12.98 -26.91
CA GLU A 305 -38.99 -13.04 -27.32
C GLU A 305 -39.73 -14.07 -26.45
N ASP A 306 -41.02 -13.83 -26.15
CA ASP A 306 -41.83 -14.74 -25.34
C ASP A 306 -41.98 -16.12 -26.02
N ALA A 307 -41.80 -17.20 -25.24
CA ALA A 307 -41.79 -18.58 -25.74
C ALA A 307 -43.07 -19.00 -26.50
N THR A 308 -44.16 -18.25 -26.36
CA THR A 308 -45.46 -18.50 -27.01
C THR A 308 -45.54 -18.03 -28.47
N GLU A 309 -44.60 -17.20 -28.96
CA GLU A 309 -44.59 -16.69 -30.35
C GLU A 309 -43.70 -17.50 -31.31
N ILE A 310 -43.00 -18.52 -30.82
CA ILE A 310 -42.07 -19.35 -31.62
C ILE A 310 -42.86 -20.38 -32.45
N SER A 311 -43.52 -19.94 -33.52
CA SER A 311 -44.05 -20.85 -34.54
C SER A 311 -42.92 -21.36 -35.44
N SER A 312 -43.02 -22.62 -35.87
CA SER A 312 -42.10 -23.24 -36.85
C SER A 312 -41.99 -22.45 -38.16
N SER A 313 -43.00 -21.63 -38.50
CA SER A 313 -42.99 -20.71 -39.65
C SER A 313 -42.05 -19.52 -39.42
N THR A 314 -42.15 -18.86 -38.26
CA THR A 314 -41.31 -17.71 -37.88
C THR A 314 -39.85 -18.13 -37.72
N MET A 315 -39.62 -19.35 -37.23
CA MET A 315 -38.29 -19.95 -37.13
C MET A 315 -37.65 -20.15 -38.51
N LYS A 316 -38.40 -20.72 -39.46
CA LYS A 316 -37.93 -20.90 -40.84
C LYS A 316 -37.63 -19.57 -41.53
N GLU A 317 -38.48 -18.56 -41.34
CA GLU A 317 -38.27 -17.24 -41.94
C GLU A 317 -36.99 -16.55 -41.42
N LYS A 318 -36.76 -16.58 -40.10
CA LYS A 318 -35.52 -16.04 -39.50
C LYS A 318 -34.29 -16.85 -39.91
N ILE A 319 -34.38 -18.18 -39.99
CA ILE A 319 -33.30 -19.03 -40.51
C ILE A 319 -33.00 -18.68 -41.97
N GLU A 320 -34.01 -18.53 -42.82
CA GLU A 320 -33.84 -18.17 -44.23
C GLU A 320 -33.21 -16.79 -44.38
N LYS A 321 -33.59 -15.82 -43.55
CA LYS A 321 -33.02 -14.46 -43.55
C LYS A 321 -31.52 -14.44 -43.22
N TYR A 322 -31.10 -15.14 -42.17
CA TYR A 322 -29.70 -15.10 -41.70
C TYR A 322 -28.78 -16.17 -42.33
N LEU A 323 -29.33 -17.27 -42.84
CA LEU A 323 -28.58 -18.41 -43.42
C LEU A 323 -28.84 -18.64 -44.91
N TYR A 324 -29.46 -17.68 -45.62
CA TYR A 324 -29.85 -17.76 -47.05
C TYR A 324 -28.87 -18.53 -47.97
N PRO A 325 -27.53 -18.30 -47.93
CA PRO A 325 -26.60 -18.98 -48.85
C PRO A 325 -26.33 -20.45 -48.51
N LEU A 326 -26.44 -20.82 -47.23
CA LEU A 326 -26.18 -22.18 -46.72
C LEU A 326 -27.45 -23.03 -46.74
N PHE A 327 -28.59 -22.40 -46.44
CA PHE A 327 -29.88 -23.09 -46.35
C PHE A 327 -30.36 -23.60 -47.71
N MET A 328 -30.06 -22.87 -48.80
CA MET A 328 -30.40 -23.30 -50.18
C MET A 328 -29.58 -24.49 -50.71
N LYS A 329 -28.36 -24.70 -50.19
CA LYS A 329 -27.48 -25.81 -50.61
C LYS A 329 -27.72 -27.12 -49.84
N LEU A 330 -28.52 -27.09 -48.78
CA LEU A 330 -28.73 -28.22 -47.88
C LEU A 330 -29.85 -29.14 -48.40
N SER A 331 -29.67 -30.45 -48.20
CA SER A 331 -30.71 -31.46 -48.47
C SER A 331 -31.93 -31.24 -47.56
N GLU A 332 -33.13 -31.60 -48.02
CA GLU A 332 -34.36 -31.49 -47.20
C GLU A 332 -34.27 -32.25 -45.87
N LYS A 333 -33.53 -33.36 -45.83
CA LYS A 333 -33.26 -34.10 -44.58
C LYS A 333 -32.40 -33.29 -43.61
N ASP A 334 -31.40 -32.57 -44.11
CA ASP A 334 -30.54 -31.74 -43.28
C ASP A 334 -31.31 -30.53 -42.73
N LYS A 335 -32.22 -29.93 -43.52
CA LYS A 335 -33.07 -28.83 -43.06
C LYS A 335 -33.93 -29.22 -41.86
N GLN A 336 -34.57 -30.40 -41.92
CA GLN A 336 -35.36 -30.94 -40.80
C GLN A 336 -34.51 -31.19 -39.54
N THR A 337 -33.27 -31.69 -39.70
CA THR A 337 -32.38 -31.87 -38.55
C THR A 337 -31.96 -30.55 -37.92
N TRP A 338 -31.73 -29.50 -38.72
CA TRP A 338 -31.37 -28.19 -38.20
C TRP A 338 -32.52 -27.54 -37.43
N THR A 339 -33.76 -27.62 -37.94
CA THR A 339 -34.93 -27.07 -37.24
C THR A 339 -35.14 -27.77 -35.91
N HIS A 340 -35.02 -29.10 -35.87
CA HIS A 340 -35.10 -29.87 -34.62
C HIS A 340 -34.02 -29.47 -33.61
N TRP A 341 -32.78 -29.27 -34.05
CA TRP A 341 -31.71 -28.82 -33.15
C TRP A 341 -31.93 -27.41 -32.62
N PHE A 342 -32.54 -26.51 -33.40
CA PHE A 342 -32.90 -25.19 -32.91
C PHE A 342 -34.06 -25.24 -31.90
N GLU A 343 -35.09 -26.05 -32.16
CA GLU A 343 -36.22 -26.25 -31.24
C GLU A 343 -35.72 -26.75 -29.87
N GLU A 344 -34.92 -27.82 -29.83
CA GLU A 344 -34.37 -28.36 -28.58
C GLU A 344 -33.44 -27.38 -27.83
N VAL A 345 -32.70 -26.53 -28.55
CA VAL A 345 -31.85 -25.49 -27.91
C VAL A 345 -32.70 -24.39 -27.29
N LEU A 346 -33.80 -24.01 -27.96
CA LEU A 346 -34.69 -22.94 -27.50
C LEU A 346 -35.66 -23.39 -26.39
N GLU A 347 -35.89 -24.69 -26.20
CA GLU A 347 -36.63 -25.23 -25.06
C GLU A 347 -36.00 -24.86 -23.70
N LYS A 348 -34.68 -24.61 -23.65
CA LYS A 348 -33.94 -24.24 -22.43
C LYS A 348 -33.32 -22.83 -22.52
N PRO A 349 -34.13 -21.76 -22.48
CA PRO A 349 -33.62 -20.39 -22.63
C PRO A 349 -32.75 -19.94 -21.44
N HIS A 350 -32.91 -20.52 -20.25
CA HIS A 350 -32.14 -20.14 -19.05
C HIS A 350 -30.63 -20.43 -19.18
N LEU A 351 -30.22 -21.38 -20.02
CA LEU A 351 -28.80 -21.67 -20.29
C LEU A 351 -28.18 -20.74 -21.35
N LEU A 352 -28.99 -19.93 -22.03
CA LEU A 352 -28.53 -19.06 -23.10
C LEU A 352 -28.34 -17.64 -22.58
N THR A 353 -27.17 -17.07 -22.85
CA THR A 353 -26.85 -15.67 -22.56
C THR A 353 -26.33 -14.99 -23.82
N VAL A 354 -26.80 -13.78 -24.09
CA VAL A 354 -26.46 -13.05 -25.32
C VAL A 354 -25.63 -11.82 -24.99
N ILE A 355 -24.54 -11.63 -25.72
CA ILE A 355 -23.69 -10.43 -25.67
C ILE A 355 -23.84 -9.67 -26.99
N ASN A 356 -24.22 -8.40 -26.92
CA ASN A 356 -24.22 -7.52 -28.09
C ASN A 356 -22.79 -7.11 -28.44
N MET A 357 -22.39 -7.23 -29.71
CA MET A 357 -21.06 -6.81 -30.16
C MET A 357 -20.83 -5.30 -30.04
N GLU A 358 -21.87 -4.48 -30.24
CA GLU A 358 -21.75 -3.01 -30.26
C GLU A 358 -21.58 -2.43 -28.84
N ASP A 359 -22.21 -3.04 -27.85
CA ASP A 359 -22.14 -2.65 -26.44
C ASP A 359 -20.98 -3.31 -25.68
N ALA A 360 -20.08 -3.99 -26.39
CA ALA A 360 -19.08 -4.86 -25.76
C ALA A 360 -17.98 -4.06 -25.01
N ASN A 361 -18.21 -3.83 -23.72
CA ASN A 361 -17.22 -3.39 -22.74
C ASN A 361 -16.70 -4.56 -21.88
N ASP A 362 -15.53 -4.38 -21.28
CA ASP A 362 -14.87 -5.37 -20.42
C ASP A 362 -15.74 -5.85 -19.25
N GLU A 363 -16.52 -4.94 -18.66
CA GLU A 363 -17.44 -5.24 -17.56
C GLU A 363 -18.59 -6.12 -18.02
N ILE A 364 -19.25 -5.76 -19.13
CA ILE A 364 -20.40 -6.49 -19.68
C ILE A 364 -20.02 -7.93 -20.06
N VAL A 365 -18.84 -8.14 -20.66
CA VAL A 365 -18.35 -9.49 -20.99
C VAL A 365 -18.13 -10.31 -19.71
N THR A 366 -17.59 -9.70 -18.66
CA THR A 366 -17.35 -10.39 -17.39
C THR A 366 -18.67 -10.70 -16.67
N GLU A 367 -19.60 -9.74 -16.63
CA GLU A 367 -20.93 -9.88 -16.05
C GLU A 367 -21.72 -10.97 -16.78
N ALA A 368 -21.73 -10.97 -18.12
CA ALA A 368 -22.44 -11.96 -18.92
C ALA A 368 -21.94 -13.40 -18.70
N ILE A 369 -20.61 -13.60 -18.66
CA ILE A 369 -20.01 -14.92 -18.38
C ILE A 369 -20.34 -15.37 -16.95
N SER A 370 -20.27 -14.45 -15.99
CA SER A 370 -20.59 -14.74 -14.59
C SER A 370 -22.07 -15.04 -14.39
N LEU A 371 -22.95 -14.35 -15.12
CA LEU A 371 -24.39 -14.56 -15.13
C LEU A 371 -24.76 -15.87 -15.82
N ALA A 372 -24.04 -16.26 -16.88
CA ALA A 372 -24.20 -17.56 -17.52
C ALA A 372 -23.88 -18.71 -16.55
N LEU A 373 -22.75 -18.59 -15.82
CA LEU A 373 -22.40 -19.54 -14.76
C LEU A 373 -23.40 -19.54 -13.62
N PHE A 374 -23.89 -18.37 -13.22
CA PHE A 374 -24.86 -18.25 -12.16
C PHE A 374 -26.16 -19.01 -12.48
N LYS A 375 -26.66 -18.85 -13.71
CA LYS A 375 -27.89 -19.50 -14.20
C LYS A 375 -27.80 -21.02 -14.29
N GLU A 376 -26.62 -21.57 -14.62
CA GLU A 376 -26.38 -23.03 -14.65
C GLU A 376 -26.79 -23.71 -13.34
N PHE A 377 -26.49 -23.08 -12.19
CA PHE A 377 -26.77 -23.65 -10.88
C PHE A 377 -28.22 -23.45 -10.40
N SER A 378 -29.06 -22.70 -11.10
CA SER A 378 -30.39 -22.30 -10.59
C SER A 378 -31.45 -23.40 -10.61
N GLU A 379 -31.33 -24.42 -11.48
CA GLU A 379 -32.36 -25.47 -11.63
C GLU A 379 -31.86 -26.91 -11.38
N GLY A 380 -30.57 -27.11 -11.06
CA GLY A 380 -30.00 -28.44 -10.82
C GLY A 380 -30.25 -28.98 -9.39
N ASP A 381 -31.12 -29.98 -9.29
CA ASP A 381 -31.33 -30.93 -8.17
C ASP A 381 -31.36 -30.42 -6.72
N ASN A 382 -32.57 -30.35 -6.16
CA ASN A 382 -33.01 -30.74 -4.81
C ASN A 382 -31.97 -30.82 -3.65
N LEU A 383 -31.24 -29.74 -3.37
CA LEU A 383 -30.76 -29.44 -2.01
C LEU A 383 -30.45 -27.94 -1.87
N GLY A 384 -31.49 -27.10 -1.84
CA GLY A 384 -31.41 -25.64 -1.97
C GLY A 384 -30.40 -24.89 -1.07
N LYS A 385 -29.82 -25.50 -0.03
CA LYS A 385 -28.75 -24.91 0.80
C LYS A 385 -27.34 -24.97 0.19
N ARG A 386 -27.01 -25.99 -0.62
CA ARG A 386 -25.66 -26.11 -1.22
C ARG A 386 -25.52 -25.29 -2.50
N THR A 387 -26.64 -25.04 -3.17
CA THR A 387 -26.73 -24.33 -4.44
C THR A 387 -26.31 -22.86 -4.31
N TRP A 388 -26.91 -22.10 -3.40
CA TRP A 388 -26.57 -20.67 -3.22
C TRP A 388 -25.17 -20.45 -2.64
N HIS A 389 -24.68 -21.34 -1.77
CA HIS A 389 -23.33 -21.21 -1.21
C HIS A 389 -22.26 -21.39 -2.29
N SER A 390 -22.47 -22.33 -3.20
CA SER A 390 -21.59 -22.56 -4.35
C SER A 390 -21.68 -21.39 -5.34
N GLN A 391 -22.88 -20.88 -5.62
CA GLN A 391 -23.10 -19.69 -6.45
C GLN A 391 -22.39 -18.46 -5.88
N MET A 392 -22.59 -18.16 -4.59
CA MET A 392 -21.96 -17.01 -3.93
C MET A 392 -20.44 -17.17 -3.88
N LYS A 393 -19.93 -18.38 -3.66
CA LYS A 393 -18.49 -18.66 -3.68
C LYS A 393 -17.91 -18.29 -5.04
N ILE A 394 -18.51 -18.76 -6.15
CA ILE A 394 -18.07 -18.42 -7.51
C ILE A 394 -18.07 -16.90 -7.74
N LEU A 395 -19.17 -16.21 -7.42
CA LEU A 395 -19.28 -14.76 -7.58
C LEU A 395 -18.20 -14.01 -6.76
N LEU A 396 -17.89 -14.50 -5.55
CA LEU A 396 -16.83 -13.99 -4.70
C LEU A 396 -15.44 -14.22 -5.30
N GLU A 397 -15.18 -15.39 -5.88
CA GLU A 397 -13.91 -15.65 -6.59
C GLU A 397 -13.75 -14.71 -7.80
N TRP A 398 -14.85 -14.39 -8.47
CA TRP A 398 -14.89 -13.55 -9.68
C TRP A 398 -15.04 -12.05 -9.41
N ASN A 399 -15.12 -11.66 -8.13
CA ASN A 399 -15.32 -10.28 -7.69
C ASN A 399 -16.54 -9.59 -8.33
N GLN A 400 -17.64 -10.31 -8.52
CA GLN A 400 -18.88 -9.76 -9.10
C GLN A 400 -19.90 -9.43 -8.01
N ALA A 401 -19.63 -8.39 -7.22
CA ALA A 401 -20.49 -7.99 -6.10
C ALA A 401 -21.84 -7.41 -6.57
N GLU A 402 -21.86 -6.63 -7.64
CA GLU A 402 -23.11 -6.05 -8.17
C GLU A 402 -24.05 -7.11 -8.73
N LEU A 403 -23.51 -8.13 -9.42
CA LEU A 403 -24.31 -9.27 -9.88
C LEU A 403 -24.89 -10.04 -8.69
N ALA A 404 -24.09 -10.27 -7.63
CA ALA A 404 -24.60 -10.88 -6.40
C ALA A 404 -25.71 -10.01 -5.75
N ARG A 405 -25.57 -8.68 -5.76
CA ARG A 405 -26.59 -7.76 -5.25
C ARG A 405 -27.90 -7.89 -6.03
N LYS A 406 -27.85 -7.88 -7.37
CA LYS A 406 -29.03 -7.95 -8.24
C LYS A 406 -29.77 -9.29 -8.13
N GLU A 407 -29.02 -10.39 -8.14
CA GLU A 407 -29.60 -11.74 -8.30
C GLU A 407 -29.82 -12.47 -6.96
N LEU A 408 -28.88 -12.38 -6.01
CA LEU A 408 -28.96 -13.13 -4.75
C LEU A 408 -29.59 -12.32 -3.61
N PHE A 409 -29.40 -11.01 -3.58
CA PHE A 409 -29.91 -10.15 -2.51
C PHE A 409 -31.17 -9.39 -2.93
N GLN A 410 -32.15 -10.11 -3.48
CA GLN A 410 -33.46 -9.53 -3.79
C GLN A 410 -34.27 -9.22 -2.52
N VAL A 411 -35.13 -8.20 -2.60
CA VAL A 411 -35.97 -7.75 -1.48
C VAL A 411 -36.94 -8.87 -1.08
N GLY A 412 -36.72 -9.51 0.06
CA GLY A 412 -37.60 -10.54 0.62
C GLY A 412 -36.89 -11.80 1.15
N GLN A 413 -35.58 -11.98 0.91
CA GLN A 413 -34.83 -13.13 1.39
C GLN A 413 -34.07 -12.82 2.70
N GLU A 414 -34.38 -13.54 3.78
CA GLU A 414 -33.68 -13.41 5.07
C GLU A 414 -32.44 -14.30 5.14
N TRP A 415 -31.28 -13.70 5.38
CA TRP A 415 -30.00 -14.39 5.50
C TRP A 415 -29.63 -14.65 6.96
N GLN A 416 -29.26 -15.90 7.29
CA GLN A 416 -28.72 -16.21 8.61
C GLN A 416 -27.21 -15.93 8.71
N LEU A 417 -26.76 -15.55 9.90
CA LEU A 417 -25.36 -15.16 10.15
C LEU A 417 -24.39 -16.35 10.08
N SER A 418 -24.86 -17.58 10.33
CA SER A 418 -24.08 -18.82 10.15
C SER A 418 -23.70 -19.03 8.69
N ASP A 419 -24.64 -18.74 7.80
CA ASP A 419 -24.60 -19.09 6.39
C ASP A 419 -23.62 -18.18 5.63
N LEU A 420 -23.54 -16.91 6.02
CA LEU A 420 -22.61 -15.93 5.45
C LEU A 420 -21.24 -15.89 6.12
N LYS A 421 -21.04 -16.59 7.26
CA LYS A 421 -19.79 -16.51 8.04
C LYS A 421 -18.58 -16.98 7.24
N ASP A 422 -18.68 -18.13 6.58
CA ASP A 422 -17.57 -18.72 5.84
C ASP A 422 -17.26 -17.95 4.54
N LEU A 423 -18.28 -17.37 3.92
CA LEU A 423 -18.16 -16.48 2.77
C LEU A 423 -17.50 -15.15 3.15
N MET A 424 -17.91 -14.53 4.27
CA MET A 424 -17.26 -13.33 4.81
C MET A 424 -15.79 -13.59 5.13
N TYR A 425 -15.48 -14.73 5.77
CA TYR A 425 -14.10 -15.14 6.04
C TYR A 425 -13.28 -15.26 4.75
N THR A 426 -13.85 -15.86 3.70
CA THR A 426 -13.21 -15.99 2.39
C THR A 426 -13.02 -14.63 1.70
N ALA A 427 -14.01 -13.72 1.79
CA ALA A 427 -13.93 -12.37 1.24
C ALA A 427 -12.80 -11.53 1.88
N LEU A 428 -12.66 -11.61 3.21
CA LEU A 428 -11.60 -10.94 3.95
C LEU A 428 -10.20 -11.43 3.52
N ILE A 429 -10.05 -12.75 3.37
CA ILE A 429 -8.78 -13.35 2.94
C ILE A 429 -8.41 -12.92 1.53
N LYS A 430 -9.35 -13.06 0.58
CA LYS A 430 -9.15 -12.75 -0.85
C LYS A 430 -9.14 -11.25 -1.17
N ASN A 431 -9.22 -10.38 -0.17
CA ASN A 431 -9.22 -8.92 -0.31
C ASN A 431 -10.33 -8.41 -1.26
N LYS A 432 -11.58 -8.79 -1.00
CA LYS A 432 -12.76 -8.40 -1.81
C LYS A 432 -13.64 -7.40 -1.04
N PRO A 433 -13.34 -6.10 -1.05
CA PRO A 433 -14.00 -5.10 -0.20
C PRO A 433 -15.49 -4.90 -0.55
N ASP A 434 -15.85 -4.98 -1.83
CA ASP A 434 -17.24 -4.74 -2.27
C ASP A 434 -18.20 -5.82 -1.76
N PHE A 435 -17.77 -7.08 -1.71
CA PHE A 435 -18.53 -8.15 -1.06
C PHE A 435 -18.67 -7.93 0.44
N VAL A 436 -17.62 -7.41 1.11
CA VAL A 436 -17.71 -7.08 2.54
C VAL A 436 -18.72 -5.96 2.77
N ARG A 437 -18.74 -4.91 1.94
CA ARG A 437 -19.76 -3.86 1.99
C ARG A 437 -21.16 -4.42 1.76
N LEU A 438 -21.34 -5.26 0.73
CA LEU A 438 -22.61 -5.90 0.41
C LEU A 438 -23.15 -6.73 1.59
N PHE A 439 -22.30 -7.53 2.23
CA PHE A 439 -22.72 -8.30 3.41
C PHE A 439 -23.06 -7.39 4.60
N LEU A 440 -22.32 -6.30 4.80
CA LEU A 440 -22.58 -5.35 5.87
C LEU A 440 -23.86 -4.54 5.65
N GLU A 441 -24.21 -4.21 4.41
CA GLU A 441 -25.48 -3.56 4.05
C GLU A 441 -26.67 -4.47 4.32
N ASN A 442 -26.54 -5.77 4.04
CA ASN A 442 -27.56 -6.79 4.30
C ASN A 442 -27.62 -7.23 5.77
N GLY A 443 -27.14 -6.40 6.70
CA GLY A 443 -27.31 -6.60 8.15
C GLY A 443 -26.36 -7.60 8.80
N PHE A 444 -25.25 -7.98 8.14
CA PHE A 444 -24.27 -8.90 8.73
C PHE A 444 -23.59 -8.27 9.97
N GLY A 445 -23.85 -8.84 11.14
CA GLY A 445 -23.34 -8.34 12.42
C GLY A 445 -21.84 -8.61 12.64
N LEU A 446 -20.98 -7.66 12.26
CA LEU A 446 -19.53 -7.77 12.38
C LEU A 446 -19.03 -8.05 13.82
N LYS A 447 -19.74 -7.52 14.84
CA LYS A 447 -19.45 -7.78 16.26
C LYS A 447 -19.59 -9.27 16.62
N ARG A 448 -20.57 -9.97 16.04
CA ARG A 448 -20.81 -11.42 16.28
C ARG A 448 -19.86 -12.29 15.46
N PHE A 449 -19.46 -11.82 14.27
CA PHE A 449 -18.50 -12.51 13.41
C PHE A 449 -17.08 -12.54 13.97
N ALA A 450 -16.61 -11.39 14.49
CA ALA A 450 -15.28 -11.22 15.05
C ALA A 450 -15.14 -11.88 16.44
N SER A 451 -15.51 -13.16 16.53
CA SER A 451 -15.25 -13.99 17.70
C SER A 451 -13.74 -14.20 17.86
N PRO A 452 -13.23 -14.35 19.09
CA PRO A 452 -11.81 -14.60 19.34
C PRO A 452 -11.26 -15.76 18.52
N THR A 453 -12.05 -16.83 18.34
CA THR A 453 -11.69 -18.00 17.51
C THR A 453 -11.48 -17.68 16.03
N THR A 454 -12.28 -16.80 15.44
CA THR A 454 -12.14 -16.37 14.04
C THR A 454 -10.93 -15.45 13.89
N LEU A 455 -10.74 -14.52 14.84
CA LEU A 455 -9.59 -13.61 14.87
C LEU A 455 -8.27 -14.38 15.01
N THR A 456 -8.20 -15.38 15.90
CA THR A 456 -7.03 -16.25 16.03
C THR A 456 -6.71 -16.90 14.69
N LYS A 457 -7.71 -17.48 13.99
CA LYS A 457 -7.51 -18.10 12.66
C LYS A 457 -6.98 -17.10 11.62
N LEU A 458 -7.48 -15.86 11.60
CA LEU A 458 -7.03 -14.82 10.66
C LEU A 458 -5.58 -14.40 10.91
N TYR A 459 -5.23 -14.16 12.17
CA TYR A 459 -3.88 -13.75 12.57
C TYR A 459 -2.86 -14.91 12.51
N THR A 460 -3.26 -16.18 12.60
CA THR A 460 -2.31 -17.28 12.51
C THR A 460 -2.06 -17.78 11.09
N LYS A 461 -3.12 -17.94 10.28
CA LYS A 461 -3.01 -18.52 8.94
C LYS A 461 -2.49 -17.52 7.90
N HIS A 462 -2.86 -16.24 8.02
CA HIS A 462 -2.61 -15.22 6.98
C HIS A 462 -1.67 -14.10 7.41
N PHE A 463 -1.03 -14.19 8.59
CA PHE A 463 -0.01 -13.24 9.07
C PHE A 463 1.35 -13.93 9.25
N ARG A 464 1.82 -14.68 8.23
CA ARG A 464 3.10 -15.41 8.29
C ARG A 464 4.24 -14.71 7.55
N GLY A 465 5.41 -14.69 8.17
CA GLY A 465 6.73 -14.54 7.53
C GLY A 465 7.34 -13.14 7.59
N GLN A 466 7.01 -12.30 6.61
CA GLN A 466 7.75 -11.06 6.37
C GLN A 466 7.19 -9.87 7.16
N ASP A 467 5.87 -9.72 7.26
CA ASP A 467 5.23 -8.59 7.95
C ASP A 467 5.34 -8.70 9.48
N SER A 468 5.30 -9.92 10.04
CA SER A 468 5.53 -10.15 11.47
C SER A 468 7.00 -9.93 11.86
N PHE A 469 7.95 -10.32 11.01
CA PHE A 469 9.37 -10.01 11.22
C PHE A 469 9.63 -8.50 11.13
N LYS A 470 9.02 -7.81 10.16
CA LYS A 470 9.08 -6.34 10.03
C LYS A 470 8.50 -5.63 11.25
N LEU A 471 7.36 -6.10 11.77
CA LEU A 471 6.78 -5.56 13.00
C LEU A 471 7.65 -5.86 14.23
N HIS A 472 8.35 -6.99 14.29
CA HIS A 472 9.33 -7.29 15.33
C HIS A 472 10.58 -6.40 15.25
N LYS A 473 11.12 -6.20 14.05
CA LYS A 473 12.20 -5.21 13.77
C LYS A 473 11.71 -3.83 14.19
N ALA A 474 10.44 -3.51 13.92
CA ALA A 474 9.84 -2.26 14.33
C ALA A 474 9.71 -2.12 15.85
N LYS A 475 9.38 -3.18 16.58
CA LYS A 475 9.35 -3.18 18.04
C LYS A 475 10.75 -2.97 18.63
N LYS A 476 11.77 -3.67 18.13
CA LYS A 476 13.11 -3.66 18.74
C LYS A 476 13.80 -2.30 18.68
N SER A 477 13.39 -1.44 17.74
CA SER A 477 13.98 -0.11 17.53
C SER A 477 13.11 1.04 18.06
N SER A 478 11.93 0.78 18.61
CA SER A 478 11.01 1.84 19.07
C SER A 478 10.30 1.43 20.35
N ASP A 479 10.56 2.18 21.42
CA ASP A 479 9.99 2.04 22.78
C ASP A 479 8.51 2.51 22.85
N ASP A 480 7.75 2.29 21.78
CA ASP A 480 6.35 2.71 21.61
C ASP A 480 5.42 1.67 22.27
N SER A 481 4.71 2.07 23.33
CA SER A 481 3.78 1.21 24.10
C SER A 481 2.68 0.58 23.24
N LEU A 482 2.19 1.31 22.22
CA LEU A 482 1.17 0.82 21.28
C LEU A 482 1.69 -0.30 20.38
N LEU A 483 2.91 -0.18 19.85
CA LEU A 483 3.51 -1.25 19.04
C LEU A 483 3.83 -2.46 19.91
N GLU A 484 4.18 -2.25 21.19
CA GLU A 484 4.37 -3.32 22.14
C GLU A 484 3.05 -4.03 22.47
N MET A 485 1.96 -3.30 22.70
CA MET A 485 0.62 -3.85 22.92
C MET A 485 0.14 -4.63 21.69
N VAL A 486 0.28 -4.07 20.49
CA VAL A 486 -0.07 -4.75 19.23
C VAL A 486 0.78 -6.01 19.01
N TRP A 487 2.08 -5.94 19.30
CA TRP A 487 2.96 -7.10 19.23
C TRP A 487 2.63 -8.17 20.26
N LYS A 488 2.32 -7.78 21.51
CA LYS A 488 1.88 -8.69 22.58
C LYS A 488 0.56 -9.37 22.20
N MET A 489 -0.38 -8.60 21.63
CA MET A 489 -1.65 -9.12 21.10
C MET A 489 -1.44 -10.14 19.97
N ILE A 490 -0.58 -9.84 18.99
CA ILE A 490 -0.27 -10.77 17.89
C ILE A 490 0.43 -12.03 18.42
N LYS A 491 1.37 -11.87 19.37
CA LYS A 491 2.06 -13.00 20.02
C LYS A 491 1.09 -13.85 20.85
N HIS A 492 0.09 -13.25 21.48
CA HIS A 492 -0.98 -13.98 22.17
C HIS A 492 -1.75 -14.86 21.18
N PHE A 493 -2.19 -14.32 20.04
CA PHE A 493 -2.88 -15.10 19.01
C PHE A 493 -2.03 -16.24 18.42
N GLN A 494 -0.73 -16.01 18.23
CA GLN A 494 0.22 -17.04 17.77
C GLN A 494 0.53 -18.10 18.85
N SER A 495 0.58 -17.70 20.12
CA SER A 495 0.84 -18.61 21.25
C SER A 495 -0.38 -19.46 21.64
N VAL A 496 -1.60 -18.99 21.40
CA VAL A 496 -2.82 -19.76 21.65
C VAL A 496 -2.87 -21.01 20.76
N GLU A 497 -2.35 -20.95 19.53
CA GLU A 497 -2.24 -22.12 18.66
C GLU A 497 -1.16 -23.11 19.13
N SER A 498 -0.05 -22.63 19.71
CA SER A 498 0.99 -23.50 20.29
C SER A 498 0.58 -24.15 21.62
N LYS A 499 -0.27 -23.47 22.42
CA LYS A 499 -0.76 -23.96 23.73
C LYS A 499 -1.91 -24.96 23.64
N LEU A 500 -2.54 -25.13 22.47
CA LEU A 500 -3.50 -26.22 22.22
C LEU A 500 -2.83 -27.61 22.16
N GLN A 501 -1.50 -27.67 22.25
CA GLN A 501 -0.73 -28.91 22.25
C GLN A 501 -0.10 -29.29 23.60
N GLU A 502 -0.04 -28.38 24.59
CA GLU A 502 0.50 -28.67 25.93
C GLU A 502 -0.32 -28.01 27.05
N ASN A 503 -0.96 -28.85 27.87
CA ASN A 503 -1.58 -28.48 29.13
C ASN A 503 -0.52 -28.00 30.12
N SER A 504 -0.49 -26.70 30.46
CA SER A 504 0.15 -26.25 31.70
C SER A 504 -0.58 -25.07 32.33
N GLN A 505 -0.84 -25.22 33.63
CA GLN A 505 -1.88 -24.55 34.43
C GLN A 505 -1.39 -23.28 35.15
N TRP A 506 -0.30 -22.65 34.71
CA TRP A 506 0.42 -21.64 35.50
C TRP A 506 0.73 -20.29 34.81
N LEU A 507 -0.21 -19.76 34.02
CA LEU A 507 -0.13 -18.39 33.46
C LEU A 507 -1.50 -17.68 33.45
N PHE A 508 -2.29 -17.84 34.52
CA PHE A 508 -3.69 -17.39 34.51
C PHE A 508 -3.90 -15.89 34.82
N ASP A 509 -3.01 -15.22 35.58
CA ASP A 509 -3.28 -13.84 36.04
C ASP A 509 -2.87 -12.71 35.10
N MET A 510 -1.91 -12.93 34.19
CA MET A 510 -1.47 -11.89 33.23
C MET A 510 -2.25 -11.90 31.90
N SER A 511 -3.12 -12.90 31.67
CA SER A 511 -3.86 -13.10 30.40
C SER A 511 -5.29 -12.54 30.38
N LEU A 512 -5.86 -12.21 31.53
CA LEU A 512 -7.26 -11.79 31.68
C LEU A 512 -7.53 -10.36 31.14
N LYS A 513 -6.57 -9.43 31.25
CA LYS A 513 -6.72 -8.06 30.71
C LYS A 513 -6.68 -8.02 29.17
N GLU A 514 -5.87 -8.86 28.55
CA GLU A 514 -5.67 -8.87 27.09
C GLU A 514 -6.82 -9.61 26.37
N ALA A 515 -7.28 -10.75 26.91
CA ALA A 515 -8.46 -11.44 26.42
C ALA A 515 -9.76 -10.61 26.60
N SER A 516 -9.84 -9.81 27.68
CA SER A 516 -10.96 -8.87 27.87
C SER A 516 -10.91 -7.66 26.93
N LEU A 517 -9.73 -7.16 26.54
CA LEU A 517 -9.60 -6.09 25.53
C LEU A 517 -10.08 -6.55 24.14
N VAL A 518 -9.64 -7.73 23.68
CA VAL A 518 -10.10 -8.32 22.40
C VAL A 518 -11.61 -8.59 22.43
N SER A 519 -12.12 -9.07 23.57
CA SER A 519 -13.56 -9.29 23.75
C SER A 519 -14.37 -7.99 23.82
N ARG A 520 -13.79 -6.88 24.30
CA ARG A 520 -14.46 -5.57 24.41
C ARG A 520 -14.53 -4.85 23.07
N HIS A 521 -13.48 -4.91 22.24
CA HIS A 521 -13.41 -4.22 20.95
C HIS A 521 -12.98 -5.15 19.78
N PRO A 522 -13.84 -6.10 19.39
CA PRO A 522 -13.50 -7.09 18.35
C PRO A 522 -13.35 -6.47 16.94
N ILE A 523 -14.13 -5.43 16.62
CA ILE A 523 -14.06 -4.76 15.31
C ILE A 523 -12.74 -4.00 15.14
N GLN A 524 -12.25 -3.33 16.18
CA GLN A 524 -10.98 -2.60 16.13
C GLN A 524 -9.79 -3.56 15.93
N THR A 525 -9.88 -4.78 16.47
CA THR A 525 -8.89 -5.85 16.25
C THR A 525 -8.90 -6.35 14.79
N LEU A 526 -10.08 -6.48 14.19
CA LEU A 526 -10.22 -6.84 12.76
C LEU A 526 -9.75 -5.72 11.83
N PHE A 527 -10.01 -4.47 12.19
CA PHE A 527 -9.51 -3.29 11.47
C PHE A 527 -7.98 -3.24 11.49
N LEU A 528 -7.38 -3.43 12.66
CA LEU A 528 -5.93 -3.47 12.82
C LEU A 528 -5.30 -4.57 11.94
N TRP A 529 -5.95 -5.74 11.84
CA TRP A 529 -5.50 -6.82 10.94
C TRP A 529 -5.44 -6.36 9.48
N ALA A 530 -6.49 -5.68 9.00
CA ALA A 530 -6.56 -5.19 7.62
C ALA A 530 -5.51 -4.11 7.34
N VAL A 531 -5.27 -3.21 8.31
CA VAL A 531 -4.23 -2.15 8.22
C VAL A 531 -2.83 -2.77 8.18
N LEU A 532 -2.55 -3.76 9.03
CA LEU A 532 -1.24 -4.43 9.06
C LEU A 532 -0.94 -5.23 7.79
N GLN A 533 -1.98 -5.75 7.11
CA GLN A 533 -1.85 -6.41 5.80
C GLN A 533 -1.78 -5.44 4.62
N LYS A 534 -1.76 -4.11 4.85
CA LYS A 534 -1.73 -3.08 3.80
C LYS A 534 -2.94 -3.13 2.85
N LYS A 535 -4.09 -3.64 3.31
CA LYS A 535 -5.32 -3.76 2.51
C LYS A 535 -6.19 -2.50 2.62
N LYS A 536 -5.86 -1.46 1.84
CA LYS A 536 -6.48 -0.12 1.89
C LYS A 536 -8.01 -0.12 1.82
N GLU A 537 -8.59 -0.63 0.74
CA GLU A 537 -10.04 -0.56 0.53
C GLU A 537 -10.82 -1.39 1.56
N LEU A 538 -10.26 -2.54 1.94
CA LEU A 538 -10.85 -3.41 2.94
C LEU A 538 -10.87 -2.76 4.34
N SER A 539 -9.77 -2.13 4.74
CA SER A 539 -9.68 -1.46 6.02
C SER A 539 -10.59 -0.24 6.08
N PHE A 540 -10.84 0.46 4.97
CA PHE A 540 -11.88 1.50 4.89
C PHE A 540 -13.29 0.95 5.09
N ALA A 541 -13.65 -0.14 4.41
CA ALA A 541 -14.96 -0.78 4.60
C ALA A 541 -15.20 -1.23 6.06
N ILE A 542 -14.15 -1.69 6.75
CA ILE A 542 -14.23 -2.03 8.17
C ILE A 542 -14.31 -0.76 9.04
N TRP A 543 -13.55 0.29 8.71
CA TRP A 543 -13.54 1.57 9.43
C TRP A 543 -14.91 2.25 9.46
N GLU A 544 -15.67 2.15 8.37
CA GLU A 544 -17.05 2.65 8.28
C GLU A 544 -17.96 2.06 9.38
N LYS A 545 -17.63 0.89 9.96
CA LYS A 545 -18.43 0.24 11.02
C LYS A 545 -17.81 0.34 12.42
N ILE A 546 -16.65 0.97 12.58
CA ILE A 546 -16.00 1.19 13.88
C ILE A 546 -16.64 2.36 14.63
N GLY A 547 -16.75 2.23 15.96
CA GLY A 547 -16.96 3.37 16.88
C GLY A 547 -15.62 3.84 17.46
N GLY A 548 -15.47 5.13 17.76
CA GLY A 548 -14.14 5.71 18.02
C GLY A 548 -13.37 5.92 16.71
N CYS A 549 -14.03 6.46 15.68
CA CYS A 549 -13.52 6.43 14.30
C CYS A 549 -12.35 7.40 14.08
N THR A 550 -12.34 8.55 14.76
CA THR A 550 -11.22 9.50 14.77
C THR A 550 -9.97 8.86 15.38
N MET A 551 -10.12 8.23 16.55
CA MET A 551 -9.06 7.48 17.23
C MET A 551 -8.52 6.32 16.38
N ALA A 552 -9.41 5.54 15.77
CA ALA A 552 -9.01 4.41 14.94
C ALA A 552 -8.21 4.85 13.71
N ALA A 553 -8.61 5.95 13.07
CA ALA A 553 -7.90 6.51 11.93
C ALA A 553 -6.51 7.04 12.32
N LEU A 554 -6.40 7.79 13.42
CA LEU A 554 -5.10 8.28 13.93
C LEU A 554 -4.19 7.14 14.40
N GLY A 555 -4.75 6.11 15.03
CA GLY A 555 -4.02 4.90 15.42
C GLY A 555 -3.47 4.15 14.20
N ALA A 556 -4.28 4.00 13.15
CA ALA A 556 -3.83 3.42 11.89
C ALA A 556 -2.73 4.27 11.23
N ALA A 557 -2.89 5.59 11.18
CA ALA A 557 -1.90 6.51 10.63
C ALA A 557 -0.54 6.42 11.38
N LYS A 558 -0.57 6.36 12.72
CA LYS A 558 0.64 6.16 13.55
C LYS A 558 1.36 4.86 13.18
N ILE A 559 0.61 3.75 13.08
CA ILE A 559 1.19 2.43 12.77
C ILE A 559 1.78 2.42 11.35
N LEU A 560 1.04 2.90 10.35
CA LEU A 560 1.47 2.93 8.96
C LEU A 560 2.73 3.79 8.77
N ARG A 561 2.82 4.96 9.42
CA ARG A 561 4.03 5.80 9.37
C ARG A 561 5.25 5.13 10.00
N LYS A 562 5.07 4.45 11.13
CA LYS A 562 6.14 3.72 11.81
C LYS A 562 6.60 2.50 10.99
N LEU A 563 5.70 1.87 10.24
CA LEU A 563 6.04 0.82 9.28
C LEU A 563 6.77 1.40 8.07
N ALA A 564 6.30 2.52 7.50
CA ALA A 564 6.95 3.18 6.37
C ALA A 564 8.40 3.62 6.65
N GLN A 565 8.66 4.11 7.87
CA GLN A 565 10.03 4.48 8.29
C GLN A 565 11.03 3.30 8.29
N LYS A 566 10.54 2.06 8.24
CA LYS A 566 11.37 0.85 8.36
C LYS A 566 11.37 -0.01 7.09
N GLU A 567 10.57 0.37 6.10
CA GLU A 567 10.63 -0.26 4.78
C GLU A 567 11.90 0.21 4.06
N GLU A 568 12.61 -0.74 3.46
CA GLU A 568 13.83 -0.49 2.69
C GLU A 568 13.49 -0.03 1.26
N ASP A 569 12.33 -0.42 0.73
CA ASP A 569 11.82 0.01 -0.57
C ASP A 569 11.12 1.37 -0.46
N ASP A 570 11.70 2.40 -1.08
CA ASP A 570 11.16 3.77 -1.05
C ASP A 570 9.75 3.87 -1.64
N ASN A 571 9.45 3.14 -2.72
CA ASN A 571 8.11 3.13 -3.32
C ASN A 571 7.03 2.61 -2.33
N ILE A 572 7.32 1.51 -1.63
CA ILE A 572 6.39 0.94 -0.63
C ILE A 572 6.27 1.87 0.58
N SER A 573 7.37 2.51 0.97
CA SER A 573 7.40 3.52 2.04
C SER A 573 6.51 4.72 1.70
N GLU A 574 6.57 5.22 0.46
CA GLU A 574 5.71 6.30 -0.03
C GLU A 574 4.24 5.87 -0.11
N GLU A 575 3.93 4.69 -0.62
CA GLU A 575 2.58 4.15 -0.63
C GLU A 575 1.99 4.06 0.79
N LEU A 576 2.76 3.57 1.77
CA LEU A 576 2.33 3.51 3.16
C LEU A 576 2.14 4.89 3.80
N LYS A 577 2.97 5.88 3.46
CA LYS A 577 2.80 7.26 3.91
C LYS A 577 1.53 7.87 3.32
N SER A 578 1.29 7.69 2.02
CA SER A 578 0.05 8.15 1.37
C SER A 578 -1.19 7.51 2.01
N PHE A 579 -1.12 6.23 2.35
CA PHE A 579 -2.20 5.52 3.02
C PHE A 579 -2.44 6.04 4.45
N ALA A 580 -1.37 6.41 5.17
CA ALA A 580 -1.49 7.06 6.47
C ALA A 580 -2.12 8.47 6.37
N ASP A 581 -1.76 9.23 5.33
CA ASP A 581 -2.29 10.58 5.08
C ASP A 581 -3.79 10.55 4.73
N ASP A 582 -4.25 9.52 4.01
CA ASP A 582 -5.69 9.30 3.76
C ASP A 582 -6.49 9.08 5.06
N TYR A 583 -5.92 8.31 6.00
CA TYR A 583 -6.55 8.13 7.31
C TYR A 583 -6.54 9.40 8.15
N GLU A 584 -5.45 10.18 8.10
CA GLU A 584 -5.40 11.48 8.76
C GLU A 584 -6.46 12.43 8.19
N THR A 585 -6.65 12.45 6.86
CA THR A 585 -7.70 13.22 6.19
C THR A 585 -9.08 12.79 6.64
N CYS A 586 -9.33 11.48 6.74
CA CYS A 586 -10.61 10.97 7.26
C CYS A 586 -10.86 11.38 8.71
N ALA A 587 -9.82 11.39 9.55
CA ALA A 587 -9.93 11.85 10.93
C ALA A 587 -10.23 13.36 11.01
N ILE A 588 -9.60 14.17 10.15
CA ILE A 588 -9.82 15.62 10.01
C ILE A 588 -11.28 15.88 9.65
N ASP A 589 -11.79 15.22 8.60
CA ASP A 589 -13.13 15.48 8.07
C ASP A 589 -14.22 15.10 9.06
N VAL A 590 -14.10 13.93 9.71
CA VAL A 590 -15.05 13.52 10.75
C VAL A 590 -15.00 14.47 11.94
N PHE A 591 -13.80 14.89 12.38
CA PHE A 591 -13.68 15.81 13.50
C PHE A 591 -14.23 17.20 13.17
N ALA A 592 -14.04 17.69 11.94
CA ALA A 592 -14.59 18.95 11.47
C ALA A 592 -16.13 18.92 11.47
N GLU A 593 -16.74 17.82 11.03
CA GLU A 593 -18.18 17.63 11.10
C GLU A 593 -18.69 17.61 12.54
N SER A 594 -18.03 16.84 13.41
CA SER A 594 -18.36 16.77 14.84
C SER A 594 -18.25 18.13 15.54
N TYR A 595 -17.25 18.94 15.18
CA TYR A 595 -17.07 20.28 15.75
C TYR A 595 -18.13 21.28 15.27
N ASN A 596 -18.59 21.16 14.03
CA ASN A 596 -19.64 22.02 13.48
C ASN A 596 -21.02 21.75 14.14
N ASP A 597 -21.25 20.54 14.63
CA ASP A 597 -22.46 20.16 15.38
C ASP A 597 -22.41 20.67 16.82
N ASP A 598 -21.39 20.25 17.60
CA ASP A 598 -21.23 20.63 19.00
C ASP A 598 -19.75 20.78 19.39
N GLU A 599 -19.33 22.03 19.64
CA GLU A 599 -17.97 22.38 20.06
C GLU A 599 -17.59 21.78 21.43
N GLU A 600 -18.50 21.75 22.41
CA GLU A 600 -18.20 21.23 23.75
C GLU A 600 -18.03 19.70 23.74
N MET A 601 -18.86 18.99 22.98
CA MET A 601 -18.74 17.54 22.83
C MET A 601 -17.49 17.17 22.01
N ALA A 602 -17.18 17.92 20.95
CA ALA A 602 -15.97 17.71 20.16
C ALA A 602 -14.69 17.96 20.98
N THR A 603 -14.67 18.98 21.84
CA THR A 603 -13.51 19.22 22.73
C THR A 603 -13.35 18.14 23.80
N LYS A 604 -14.44 17.56 24.31
CA LYS A 604 -14.39 16.37 25.19
C LYS A 604 -13.82 15.15 24.46
N LEU A 605 -14.19 14.93 23.20
CA LEU A 605 -13.68 13.83 22.37
C LEU A 605 -12.14 13.88 22.23
N LEU A 606 -11.53 15.08 22.12
CA LEU A 606 -10.08 15.23 22.01
C LEU A 606 -9.30 14.73 23.25
N VAL A 607 -9.91 14.86 24.43
CA VAL A 607 -9.28 14.56 25.73
C VAL A 607 -9.66 13.15 26.22
N GLN A 608 -10.68 12.53 25.65
CA GLN A 608 -11.18 11.23 26.06
C GLN A 608 -10.10 10.15 25.87
N PRO A 609 -9.73 9.42 26.95
CA PRO A 609 -8.84 8.27 26.82
C PRO A 609 -9.59 7.06 26.26
N CYS A 610 -8.93 6.28 25.41
CA CYS A 610 -9.48 5.04 24.85
C CYS A 610 -8.71 3.80 25.36
N ASP A 611 -9.42 2.88 26.00
CA ASP A 611 -8.88 1.62 26.53
C ASP A 611 -8.13 0.78 25.49
N PHE A 612 -8.58 0.78 24.22
CA PHE A 612 -7.97 -0.02 23.15
C PHE A 612 -6.64 0.56 22.66
N TRP A 613 -6.44 1.87 22.75
CA TRP A 613 -5.23 2.56 22.30
C TRP A 613 -4.37 2.99 23.50
N ASP A 614 -4.08 2.06 24.42
CA ASP A 614 -3.20 2.26 25.60
C ASP A 614 -3.64 3.41 26.51
N ASN A 615 -4.95 3.63 26.67
CA ASN A 615 -5.52 4.77 27.41
C ASN A 615 -5.05 6.14 26.93
N SER A 616 -4.54 6.24 25.70
CA SER A 616 -4.16 7.51 25.10
C SER A 616 -5.39 8.32 24.68
N SER A 617 -5.28 9.65 24.79
CA SER A 617 -6.26 10.58 24.24
C SER A 617 -6.00 10.81 22.75
N CYS A 618 -7.00 11.31 22.03
CA CYS A 618 -6.92 11.61 20.60
C CYS A 618 -5.76 12.55 20.26
N LEU A 619 -5.59 13.59 21.07
CA LEU A 619 -4.53 14.56 20.89
C LEU A 619 -3.13 13.97 21.11
N VAL A 620 -2.97 13.14 22.14
CA VAL A 620 -1.70 12.46 22.47
C VAL A 620 -1.37 11.40 21.41
N LEU A 621 -2.39 10.69 20.90
CA LEU A 621 -2.22 9.72 19.81
C LEU A 621 -1.80 10.42 18.51
N ALA A 622 -2.43 11.55 18.17
CA ALA A 622 -2.07 12.37 17.01
C ALA A 622 -0.63 12.89 17.11
N ALA A 623 -0.23 13.38 18.28
CA ALA A 623 1.13 13.88 18.53
C ALA A 623 2.18 12.78 18.36
N HIS A 624 2.02 11.64 19.03
CA HIS A 624 2.92 10.50 18.88
C HIS A 624 2.87 9.86 17.48
N GLY A 625 1.76 10.03 16.77
CA GLY A 625 1.58 9.59 15.38
C GLY A 625 2.13 10.55 14.33
N ASN A 626 2.74 11.67 14.76
CA ASN A 626 3.24 12.74 13.90
C ASN A 626 2.17 13.26 12.90
N ALA A 627 0.91 13.30 13.35
CA ALA A 627 -0.25 13.75 12.58
C ALA A 627 -0.34 15.28 12.55
N LYS A 628 0.55 15.88 11.76
CA LYS A 628 0.75 17.34 11.71
C LYS A 628 -0.46 18.08 11.15
N GLN A 629 -1.17 17.50 10.17
CA GLN A 629 -2.33 18.15 9.56
C GLN A 629 -3.50 18.17 10.54
N PHE A 630 -3.72 17.07 11.27
CA PHE A 630 -4.76 16.96 12.28
C PHE A 630 -4.57 17.96 13.43
N VAL A 631 -3.35 18.09 13.96
CA VAL A 631 -3.06 19.05 15.03
C VAL A 631 -3.16 20.51 14.53
N ALA A 632 -2.90 20.76 13.24
CA ALA A 632 -2.97 22.09 12.65
C ALA A 632 -4.40 22.59 12.34
N ILE A 633 -5.42 21.73 12.47
CA ILE A 633 -6.83 22.09 12.28
C ILE A 633 -7.22 23.25 13.23
N THR A 634 -8.02 24.19 12.72
CA THR A 634 -8.49 25.36 13.49
C THR A 634 -9.19 24.98 14.81
N PRO A 635 -10.21 24.10 14.83
CA PRO A 635 -10.78 23.50 16.04
C PRO A 635 -9.79 22.98 17.10
N VAL A 636 -8.72 22.29 16.68
CA VAL A 636 -7.71 21.79 17.63
C VAL A 636 -6.89 22.96 18.17
N GLN A 637 -6.56 23.94 17.32
CA GLN A 637 -5.82 25.13 17.72
C GLN A 637 -6.62 26.08 18.63
N THR A 638 -7.95 26.17 18.48
CA THR A 638 -8.82 26.91 19.41
C THR A 638 -8.86 26.18 20.76
N PHE A 639 -9.01 24.86 20.77
CA PHE A 639 -8.91 24.07 22.00
C PHE A 639 -7.56 24.24 22.71
N LEU A 640 -6.45 24.21 21.97
CA LEU A 640 -5.11 24.45 22.54
C LEU A 640 -4.95 25.89 23.06
N SER A 641 -5.58 26.87 22.42
CA SER A 641 -5.58 28.26 22.89
C SER A 641 -6.38 28.40 24.18
N LYS A 642 -7.53 27.72 24.31
CA LYS A 642 -8.29 27.63 25.56
C LYS A 642 -7.48 26.99 26.67
N LYS A 643 -6.80 25.87 26.37
CA LYS A 643 -5.92 25.18 27.33
C LYS A 643 -4.72 26.04 27.75
N TRP A 644 -4.17 26.85 26.84
CA TRP A 644 -3.04 27.74 27.10
C TRP A 644 -3.38 28.92 28.02
N HIS A 645 -4.54 29.56 27.80
CA HIS A 645 -5.01 30.66 28.66
C HIS A 645 -5.65 30.15 29.97
N GLY A 646 -6.07 28.88 30.02
CA GLY A 646 -6.64 28.26 31.20
C GLY A 646 -8.01 28.85 31.53
N GLU A 647 -8.15 29.42 32.72
CA GLU A 647 -9.41 30.06 33.17
C GLU A 647 -9.55 31.52 32.67
N ILE A 648 -8.48 32.09 32.13
CA ILE A 648 -8.45 33.45 31.57
C ILE A 648 -9.11 33.45 30.18
N SER A 649 -9.90 34.48 29.88
CA SER A 649 -10.50 34.64 28.54
C SER A 649 -9.44 34.97 27.48
N GLU A 650 -9.60 34.39 26.28
CA GLU A 650 -8.71 34.61 25.13
C GLU A 650 -8.72 36.06 24.62
N GLU A 651 -9.78 36.82 24.90
CA GLU A 651 -9.92 38.22 24.47
C GLU A 651 -9.00 39.19 25.22
N THR A 652 -8.38 38.71 26.31
CA THR A 652 -7.48 39.55 27.12
C THR A 652 -6.17 39.81 26.40
N ARG A 653 -5.87 41.10 26.13
CA ARG A 653 -4.60 41.51 25.50
C ARG A 653 -3.42 41.17 26.42
N THR A 654 -2.34 40.66 25.84
CA THR A 654 -1.13 40.21 26.58
C THR A 654 -0.52 41.26 27.51
N TRP A 655 -0.52 42.54 27.13
CA TRP A 655 0.00 43.63 27.97
C TRP A 655 -0.80 43.80 29.28
N LYS A 656 -2.11 43.51 29.28
CA LYS A 656 -2.92 43.54 30.51
C LYS A 656 -2.47 42.46 31.49
N ILE A 657 -2.16 41.28 30.97
CA ILE A 657 -1.65 40.15 31.77
C ILE A 657 -0.28 40.49 32.35
N LEU A 658 0.64 41.06 31.54
CA LEU A 658 1.96 41.50 32.01
C LEU A 658 1.88 42.60 33.09
N LEU A 659 0.93 43.53 32.96
CA LEU A 659 0.69 44.59 33.94
C LEU A 659 0.13 44.04 35.26
N CYS A 660 -0.79 43.07 35.20
CA CYS A 660 -1.28 42.36 36.38
C CYS A 660 -0.22 41.44 37.03
N MET A 661 0.77 40.98 36.27
CA MET A 661 1.93 40.23 36.78
C MET A 661 2.90 41.12 37.55
N LEU A 662 3.11 42.36 37.10
CA LEU A 662 3.95 43.32 37.80
C LEU A 662 3.26 43.86 39.06
N PHE A 663 1.94 44.02 39.01
CA PHE A 663 1.16 44.59 40.10
C PHE A 663 -0.08 43.72 40.39
N PHE A 664 0.09 42.78 41.32
CA PHE A 664 -0.93 41.79 41.69
C PHE A 664 -2.29 42.35 42.11
N PRO A 665 -2.42 43.51 42.79
CA PRO A 665 -3.73 44.04 43.17
C PRO A 665 -4.64 44.38 41.98
N LEU A 666 -4.10 44.61 40.77
CA LEU A 666 -4.90 44.92 39.58
C LEU A 666 -5.71 43.75 39.04
N ILE A 667 -5.44 42.52 39.51
CA ILE A 667 -6.26 41.33 39.22
C ILE A 667 -7.69 41.53 39.75
N PHE A 668 -7.85 42.23 40.87
CA PHE A 668 -9.15 42.49 41.49
C PHE A 668 -9.89 43.70 40.88
N CYS A 669 -9.21 44.53 40.11
CA CYS A 669 -9.77 45.73 39.50
C CYS A 669 -10.58 45.47 38.22
N GLY A 670 -10.86 44.21 37.86
CA GLY A 670 -11.66 43.85 36.68
C GLY A 670 -10.96 44.06 35.34
N LEU A 671 -9.64 44.26 35.32
CA LEU A 671 -8.83 44.41 34.10
C LEU A 671 -8.77 43.13 33.24
N ILE A 672 -8.96 41.98 33.87
CA ILE A 672 -8.92 40.64 33.26
C ILE A 672 -10.33 40.06 33.26
N THR A 673 -10.76 39.54 32.10
CA THR A 673 -11.99 38.76 31.96
C THR A 673 -11.67 37.27 32.09
N PHE A 674 -12.43 36.57 32.92
CA PHE A 674 -12.33 35.12 33.09
C PHE A 674 -13.42 34.43 32.26
N SER A 675 -13.06 33.35 31.54
CA SER A 675 -13.96 32.70 30.58
C SER A 675 -15.12 31.96 31.24
N LYS A 676 -14.93 31.54 32.49
CA LYS A 676 -15.99 31.08 33.39
C LYS A 676 -15.92 31.98 34.60
N GLU A 677 -17.06 32.51 35.06
CA GLU A 677 -17.13 32.87 36.49
C GLU A 677 -16.61 31.66 37.27
N PRO A 678 -15.83 31.81 38.35
CA PRO A 678 -15.39 30.70 39.19
C PRO A 678 -16.59 30.08 39.93
N ALA A 679 -17.54 29.52 39.18
CA ALA A 679 -18.79 28.95 39.62
C ALA A 679 -18.59 27.45 39.80
N MET A 680 -18.40 27.11 41.07
CA MET A 680 -18.80 25.87 41.72
C MET A 680 -18.35 24.55 41.08
N LYS A 681 -17.15 24.08 41.46
CA LYS A 681 -16.91 22.65 41.70
C LYS A 681 -15.88 22.44 42.83
N GLU A 682 -16.42 22.01 43.98
CA GLU A 682 -15.79 21.18 45.03
C GLU A 682 -14.83 21.75 46.10
N ARG A 683 -14.32 22.98 46.06
CA ARG A 683 -13.55 23.53 47.21
C ARG A 683 -14.27 24.70 47.92
N LYS A 684 -15.17 24.36 48.85
CA LYS A 684 -15.95 25.31 49.66
C LYS A 684 -15.16 26.11 50.70
N THR A 685 -13.84 25.94 50.84
CA THR A 685 -13.06 26.44 52.00
C THR A 685 -12.17 27.67 51.75
N LEU A 686 -12.10 28.22 50.52
CA LEU A 686 -11.20 29.35 50.18
C LEU A 686 -11.94 30.68 49.95
N LEU A 687 -11.37 31.80 50.42
CA LEU A 687 -11.83 33.18 50.20
C LEU A 687 -11.91 33.52 48.69
N PRO A 688 -12.88 34.33 48.23
CA PRO A 688 -13.06 34.64 46.81
C PRO A 688 -11.82 35.28 46.17
N ALA A 689 -11.13 36.19 46.88
CA ALA A 689 -9.89 36.78 46.39
C ALA A 689 -8.77 35.76 46.17
N GLN A 690 -8.69 34.75 47.05
CA GLN A 690 -7.71 33.67 46.94
C GLN A 690 -7.99 32.78 45.73
N ARG A 691 -9.27 32.56 45.37
CA ARG A 691 -9.67 31.78 44.19
C ARG A 691 -9.21 32.45 42.89
N TYR A 692 -9.50 33.74 42.71
CA TYR A 692 -9.02 34.50 41.54
C TYR A 692 -7.49 34.53 41.44
N PHE A 693 -6.80 34.65 42.58
CA PHE A 693 -5.34 34.59 42.62
C PHE A 693 -4.82 33.21 42.17
N THR A 694 -5.35 32.12 42.74
CA THR A 694 -4.98 30.75 42.30
C THR A 694 -5.27 30.53 40.82
N ALA A 695 -6.48 30.87 40.35
CA ALA A 695 -6.89 30.73 38.95
C ALA A 695 -5.92 31.42 37.98
N PHE A 696 -5.49 32.64 38.32
CA PHE A 696 -4.53 33.40 37.52
C PHE A 696 -3.16 32.73 37.47
N PHE A 697 -2.57 32.35 38.62
CA PHE A 697 -1.26 31.71 38.66
C PHE A 697 -1.25 30.25 38.17
N THR A 698 -2.41 29.59 38.12
CA THR A 698 -2.53 28.26 37.51
C THR A 698 -2.59 28.29 35.98
N SER A 699 -2.76 29.45 35.35
CA SER A 699 -2.79 29.57 33.90
C SER A 699 -1.41 29.29 33.27
N PRO A 700 -1.29 28.36 32.29
CA PRO A 700 -0.02 28.03 31.64
C PRO A 700 0.66 29.24 30.99
N PHE A 701 -0.10 30.15 30.38
CA PHE A 701 0.45 31.38 29.79
C PHE A 701 1.11 32.29 30.82
N VAL A 702 0.55 32.36 32.03
CA VAL A 702 1.10 33.15 33.15
C VAL A 702 2.40 32.51 33.65
N ILE A 703 2.42 31.18 33.78
CA ILE A 703 3.63 30.40 34.11
C ILE A 703 4.74 30.64 33.06
N PHE A 704 4.37 30.62 31.77
CA PHE A 704 5.30 30.93 30.69
C PHE A 704 5.87 32.35 30.81
N CYS A 705 5.03 33.37 30.94
CA CYS A 705 5.48 34.76 31.07
C CYS A 705 6.42 34.95 32.27
N TRP A 706 6.12 34.30 33.40
CA TRP A 706 6.96 34.36 34.58
C TRP A 706 8.32 33.68 34.36
N ASN A 707 8.33 32.52 33.70
CA ASN A 707 9.58 31.84 33.32
C ASN A 707 10.45 32.74 32.44
N VAL A 708 9.87 33.35 31.39
CA VAL A 708 10.62 34.26 30.50
C VAL A 708 11.21 35.44 31.26
N LEU A 709 10.42 36.09 32.13
CA LEU A 709 10.89 37.21 32.93
C LEU A 709 12.01 36.79 33.89
N SER A 710 11.85 35.63 34.53
CA SER A 710 12.85 35.05 35.42
C SER A 710 14.14 34.73 34.68
N TYR A 711 14.05 34.18 33.46
CA TYR A 711 15.21 33.85 32.63
C TYR A 711 15.96 35.09 32.13
N LEU A 712 15.25 36.16 31.77
CA LEU A 712 15.87 37.45 31.43
C LEU A 712 16.58 38.06 32.64
N ALA A 713 16.00 37.97 33.84
CA ALA A 713 16.65 38.41 35.07
C ALA A 713 17.92 37.60 35.37
N PHE A 714 17.90 36.28 35.13
CA PHE A 714 19.08 35.42 35.23
C PHE A 714 20.19 35.87 34.27
N LEU A 715 19.88 36.14 33.00
CA LEU A 715 20.89 36.61 32.03
C LEU A 715 21.47 37.97 32.40
N LEU A 716 20.63 38.89 32.92
CA LEU A 716 21.10 40.18 33.41
C LEU A 716 22.01 40.03 34.64
N LEU A 717 21.65 39.16 35.58
CA LEU A 717 22.48 38.83 36.74
C LEU A 717 23.81 38.20 36.30
N PHE A 718 23.78 37.27 35.36
CA PHE A 718 24.98 36.62 34.84
C PHE A 718 25.91 37.63 34.15
N ALA A 719 25.35 38.50 33.30
CA ALA A 719 26.11 39.59 32.68
C ALA A 719 26.72 40.56 33.71
N TYR A 720 25.95 40.90 34.77
CA TYR A 720 26.43 41.74 35.86
C TYR A 720 27.61 41.10 36.60
N VAL A 721 27.50 39.83 37.00
CA VAL A 721 28.59 39.09 37.67
C VAL A 721 29.84 39.01 36.79
N LEU A 722 29.68 38.77 35.48
CA LEU A 722 30.80 38.58 34.56
C LEU A 722 31.54 39.89 34.21
N LEU A 723 30.80 41.00 34.06
CA LEU A 723 31.36 42.29 33.64
C LEU A 723 31.78 43.17 34.81
N VAL A 724 31.01 43.18 35.91
CA VAL A 724 31.21 44.13 37.03
C VAL A 724 31.87 43.46 38.23
N ASP A 725 31.39 42.30 38.66
CA ASP A 725 31.71 41.74 39.99
C ASP A 725 32.47 40.39 39.95
N TYR A 726 33.41 40.24 39.00
CA TYR A 726 34.26 39.05 38.90
C TYR A 726 35.53 39.21 39.77
N GLN A 727 35.39 39.01 41.08
CA GLN A 727 36.48 39.17 42.05
C GLN A 727 37.30 37.89 42.26
N LEU A 728 38.37 37.91 43.06
CA LEU A 728 39.14 36.70 43.41
C LEU A 728 38.41 35.78 44.39
N ILE A 729 37.54 36.36 45.23
CA ILE A 729 36.68 35.65 46.19
C ILE A 729 35.25 35.76 45.66
N PRO A 730 34.45 34.69 45.66
CA PRO A 730 33.09 34.73 45.17
C PRO A 730 32.22 35.67 46.01
N SER A 731 31.58 36.62 45.35
CA SER A 731 30.67 37.57 45.98
C SER A 731 29.26 36.97 46.12
N TRP A 732 28.40 37.59 46.94
CA TRP A 732 27.00 37.14 47.08
C TRP A 732 26.26 37.00 45.74
N PRO A 733 26.32 37.93 44.77
CA PRO A 733 25.63 37.74 43.48
C PRO A 733 26.18 36.56 42.66
N GLU A 734 27.47 36.21 42.82
CA GLU A 734 28.05 35.00 42.22
C GLU A 734 27.45 33.72 42.84
N TYR A 735 27.26 33.69 44.17
CA TYR A 735 26.54 32.58 44.84
C TYR A 735 25.08 32.48 44.43
N LEU A 736 24.40 33.61 44.24
CA LEU A 736 23.02 33.63 43.75
C LEU A 736 22.92 33.06 42.33
N LEU A 737 23.89 33.39 41.46
CA LEU A 737 24.01 32.82 40.12
C LEU A 737 24.20 31.29 40.18
N TYR A 738 25.09 30.80 41.05
CA TYR A 738 25.34 29.36 41.23
C TYR A 738 24.09 28.63 41.70
N PHE A 739 23.38 29.19 42.67
CA PHE A 739 22.10 28.66 43.13
C PHE A 739 21.07 28.60 41.99
N TRP A 740 21.03 29.62 41.14
CA TRP A 740 20.11 29.66 40.00
C TRP A 740 20.44 28.62 38.93
N VAL A 741 21.72 28.44 38.57
CA VAL A 741 22.10 27.39 37.62
C VAL A 741 21.84 26.00 38.21
N PHE A 742 22.02 25.83 39.52
CA PHE A 742 21.64 24.60 40.20
C PHE A 742 20.14 24.32 40.13
N THR A 743 19.26 25.34 40.22
CA THR A 743 17.82 25.13 40.05
C THR A 743 17.46 24.70 38.64
N LEU A 744 18.12 25.26 37.61
CA LEU A 744 17.98 24.81 36.22
C LEU A 744 18.45 23.36 36.04
N PHE A 745 19.59 23.00 36.62
CA PHE A 745 20.09 21.62 36.60
C PHE A 745 19.09 20.62 37.20
N CYS A 746 18.45 20.95 38.31
CA CYS A 746 17.42 20.10 38.92
C CYS A 746 16.16 19.96 38.03
N GLU A 747 15.76 21.01 37.32
CA GLU A 747 14.66 20.94 36.34
C GLU A 747 15.00 20.02 35.17
N GLU A 748 16.20 20.14 34.60
CA GLU A 748 16.63 19.28 33.49
C GLU A 748 16.71 17.81 33.92
N ILE A 749 17.17 17.52 35.14
CA ILE A 749 17.13 16.16 35.70
C ILE A 749 15.69 15.65 35.79
N ARG A 750 14.76 16.46 36.30
CA ARG A 750 13.35 16.06 36.43
C ARG A 750 12.74 15.76 35.05
N GLN A 751 13.00 16.61 34.06
CA GLN A 751 12.54 16.40 32.69
C GLN A 751 13.15 15.13 32.08
N GLY A 752 14.46 14.90 32.27
CA GLY A 752 15.15 13.70 31.79
C GLY A 752 14.61 12.39 32.40
N ILE A 753 14.22 12.42 33.69
CA ILE A 753 13.56 11.29 34.36
C ILE A 753 12.16 11.06 33.79
N MET A 754 11.40 12.14 33.55
CA MET A 754 10.02 12.05 33.09
C MET A 754 9.91 11.59 31.63
N ASN A 755 10.80 12.05 30.75
CA ASN A 755 10.73 11.81 29.30
C ASN A 755 11.57 10.64 28.80
N LYS A 756 12.24 9.90 29.69
CA LYS A 756 13.33 8.95 29.39
C LYS A 756 14.52 9.64 28.70
N ILE A 757 15.74 9.36 29.16
CA ILE A 757 16.97 10.05 28.73
C ILE A 757 17.23 9.94 27.22
N SER A 758 16.91 8.81 26.58
CA SER A 758 17.14 8.62 25.14
C SER A 758 16.36 9.61 24.28
N ASN A 759 15.07 9.78 24.54
CA ASN A 759 14.23 10.70 23.76
C ASN A 759 14.58 12.16 24.07
N TYR A 760 15.01 12.43 25.30
CA TYR A 760 15.42 13.77 25.72
C TYR A 760 16.68 14.25 24.98
N LEU A 761 17.66 13.39 24.75
CA LEU A 761 18.92 13.76 24.08
C LEU A 761 18.79 13.93 22.56
N ASP A 762 17.75 13.36 21.93
CA ASP A 762 17.50 13.53 20.50
C ASP A 762 17.04 14.96 20.14
N ASP A 763 16.50 15.70 21.11
CA ASP A 763 16.08 17.09 20.91
C ASP A 763 17.28 18.05 20.91
N PHE A 764 17.45 18.80 19.81
CA PHE A 764 18.52 19.78 19.64
C PHE A 764 18.60 20.80 20.79
N TRP A 765 17.45 21.27 21.28
CA TRP A 765 17.39 22.28 22.33
C TRP A 765 17.80 21.73 23.70
N ASN A 766 17.44 20.48 24.00
CA ASN A 766 17.84 19.81 25.25
C ASN A 766 19.34 19.50 25.23
N MET A 767 19.88 19.08 24.08
CA MET A 767 21.32 18.92 23.91
C MET A 767 22.07 20.24 24.15
N MET A 768 21.54 21.38 23.69
CA MET A 768 22.12 22.70 23.98
C MET A 768 22.10 23.05 25.48
N ASP A 769 21.07 22.66 26.23
CA ASP A 769 21.00 22.89 27.67
C ASP A 769 22.01 22.03 28.44
N VAL A 770 22.12 20.75 28.08
CA VAL A 770 23.14 19.84 28.65
C VAL A 770 24.54 20.38 28.36
N MET A 771 24.78 20.87 27.15
CA MET A 771 26.05 21.50 26.80
C MET A 771 26.30 22.74 27.66
N ALA A 772 25.34 23.66 27.81
CA ALA A 772 25.47 24.84 28.67
C ALA A 772 25.84 24.44 30.11
N LEU A 773 25.14 23.47 30.69
CA LEU A 773 25.42 22.99 32.04
C LEU A 773 26.82 22.38 32.17
N VAL A 774 27.29 21.64 31.16
CA VAL A 774 28.65 21.08 31.14
C VAL A 774 29.70 22.19 31.07
N TRP A 775 29.53 23.19 30.19
CA TRP A 775 30.44 24.33 30.08
C TRP A 775 30.49 25.16 31.37
N PHE A 776 29.34 25.37 32.01
CA PHE A 776 29.26 26.02 33.30
C PHE A 776 30.02 25.25 34.40
N MET A 777 29.87 23.93 34.45
CA MET A 777 30.62 23.09 35.41
C MET A 777 32.13 23.14 35.16
N VAL A 778 32.58 23.12 33.90
CA VAL A 778 33.99 23.27 33.55
C VAL A 778 34.51 24.65 33.97
N ALA A 779 33.77 25.72 33.72
CA ALA A 779 34.12 27.07 34.13
C ALA A 779 34.24 27.17 35.66
N LEU A 780 33.31 26.56 36.40
CA LEU A 780 33.31 26.50 37.85
C LEU A 780 34.48 25.67 38.40
N LEU A 781 34.89 24.58 37.74
CA LEU A 781 36.08 23.82 38.11
C LEU A 781 37.37 24.66 37.96
N TYR A 782 37.54 25.35 36.83
CA TYR A 782 38.69 26.25 36.64
C TYR A 782 38.70 27.43 37.61
N ARG A 783 37.51 27.87 38.05
CA ARG A 783 37.33 28.90 39.06
C ARG A 783 37.73 28.42 40.47
N LEU A 784 37.44 27.16 40.82
CA LEU A 784 37.72 26.59 42.14
C LEU A 784 39.18 26.16 42.34
N ILE A 785 39.97 26.00 41.28
CA ILE A 785 41.40 25.60 41.36
C ILE A 785 42.28 26.84 41.60
N PRO A 786 42.85 27.02 42.80
CA PRO A 786 43.56 28.25 43.17
C PRO A 786 45.06 28.25 42.80
N SER A 787 45.49 27.44 41.83
CA SER A 787 46.92 27.14 41.63
C SER A 787 47.73 28.24 40.96
N THR A 788 47.13 29.10 40.10
CA THR A 788 47.85 30.21 39.42
C THR A 788 46.91 31.39 39.12
N MET A 789 47.45 32.62 38.95
CA MET A 789 46.65 33.80 38.53
C MET A 789 46.00 33.64 37.13
N TYR A 790 46.49 32.70 36.32
CA TYR A 790 45.99 32.43 34.97
C TYR A 790 44.74 31.53 34.95
N THR A 791 44.59 30.61 35.90
CA THR A 791 43.43 29.69 35.97
C THR A 791 42.07 30.38 36.11
N PRO A 792 41.87 31.41 36.98
CA PRO A 792 40.57 32.10 37.04
C PRO A 792 40.30 32.94 35.79
N TYR A 793 41.33 33.45 35.11
CA TYR A 793 41.14 34.13 33.83
C TYR A 793 40.63 33.18 32.75
N VAL A 794 41.19 31.97 32.68
CA VAL A 794 40.68 30.90 31.80
C VAL A 794 39.25 30.52 32.17
N GLY A 795 38.92 30.41 33.47
CA GLY A 795 37.55 30.21 33.95
C GLY A 795 36.59 31.32 33.49
N LYS A 796 37.03 32.59 33.52
CA LYS A 796 36.25 33.73 32.99
C LYS A 796 35.98 33.59 31.50
N VAL A 797 36.96 33.16 30.69
CA VAL A 797 36.77 32.91 29.26
C VAL A 797 35.71 31.84 29.03
N PHE A 798 35.74 30.75 29.80
CA PHE A 798 34.70 29.72 29.72
C PHE A 798 33.32 30.26 30.13
N PHE A 799 33.21 31.08 31.17
CA PHE A 799 31.94 31.74 31.51
C PHE A 799 31.46 32.71 30.41
N CYS A 800 32.35 33.39 29.67
CA CYS A 800 31.95 34.24 28.54
C CYS A 800 31.34 33.41 27.40
N ILE A 801 31.94 32.27 27.08
CA ILE A 801 31.42 31.35 26.05
C ILE A 801 30.08 30.77 26.53
N ASP A 802 30.02 30.36 27.78
CA ASP A 802 28.82 29.79 28.39
C ASP A 802 27.65 30.78 28.43
N TYR A 803 27.91 32.06 28.73
CA TYR A 803 26.90 33.13 28.60
C TYR A 803 26.30 33.19 27.20
N ILE A 804 27.11 33.03 26.14
CA ILE A 804 26.59 32.99 24.76
C ILE A 804 25.65 31.80 24.59
N ILE A 805 26.00 30.61 25.07
CA ILE A 805 25.15 29.42 24.98
C ILE A 805 23.81 29.65 25.72
N PHE A 806 23.85 30.19 26.94
CA PHE A 806 22.63 30.57 27.67
C PHE A 806 21.81 31.65 26.96
N THR A 807 22.44 32.60 26.24
CA THR A 807 21.67 33.57 25.44
C THR A 807 21.00 32.93 24.22
N LEU A 808 21.64 31.96 23.55
CA LEU A 808 21.04 31.24 22.42
C LEU A 808 19.76 30.49 22.81
N ARG A 809 19.64 30.05 24.07
CA ARG A 809 18.41 29.45 24.61
C ARG A 809 17.20 30.39 24.57
N LEU A 810 17.37 31.71 24.53
CA LEU A 810 16.25 32.65 24.32
C LEU A 810 15.52 32.41 23.00
N ILE A 811 16.23 31.91 21.97
CA ILE A 811 15.63 31.60 20.67
C ILE A 811 14.54 30.54 20.84
N HIS A 812 14.76 29.52 21.69
CA HIS A 812 13.77 28.49 21.98
C HIS A 812 12.49 29.08 22.58
N ILE A 813 12.60 30.03 23.49
CA ILE A 813 11.45 30.72 24.10
C ILE A 813 10.65 31.49 23.03
N PHE A 814 11.33 32.15 22.10
CA PHE A 814 10.67 32.90 21.03
C PHE A 814 9.97 32.02 19.99
N THR A 815 10.21 30.70 19.98
CA THR A 815 9.46 29.77 19.13
C THR A 815 7.97 29.72 19.47
N ALA A 816 7.59 30.09 20.70
CA ALA A 816 6.20 30.18 21.15
C ALA A 816 5.39 31.25 20.41
N ASN A 817 6.05 32.27 19.83
CA ASN A 817 5.37 33.38 19.18
C ASN A 817 4.89 32.99 17.77
N ARG A 818 3.63 33.33 17.45
CA ARG A 818 3.00 33.08 16.14
C ARG A 818 3.76 33.68 14.95
N TYR A 819 4.40 34.83 15.12
CA TYR A 819 5.07 35.52 14.01
C TYR A 819 6.54 35.11 13.83
N ILE A 820 7.23 34.75 14.92
CA ILE A 820 8.66 34.44 14.93
C ILE A 820 8.90 32.93 14.83
N GLY A 821 8.04 32.11 15.45
CA GLY A 821 8.19 30.66 15.51
C GLY A 821 8.35 29.98 14.15
N PRO A 822 7.46 30.21 13.16
CA PRO A 822 7.62 29.66 11.81
C PRO A 822 8.99 29.99 11.19
N LYS A 823 9.47 31.22 11.38
CA LYS A 823 10.77 31.66 10.84
C LYS A 823 11.94 30.92 11.51
N ILE A 824 11.88 30.67 12.82
CA ILE A 824 12.90 29.90 13.53
C ILE A 824 12.94 28.44 13.02
N ILE A 825 11.78 27.82 12.81
CA ILE A 825 11.69 26.44 12.26
C ILE A 825 12.29 26.39 10.84
N MET A 826 12.06 27.43 10.03
CA MET A 826 12.66 27.56 8.71
C MET A 826 14.19 27.59 8.81
N VAL A 827 14.75 28.45 9.67
CA VAL A 827 16.20 28.53 9.92
C VAL A 827 16.76 27.19 10.37
N GLN A 828 16.11 26.51 11.31
CA GLN A 828 16.56 25.22 11.83
C GLN A 828 16.68 24.16 10.72
N LYS A 829 15.72 24.11 9.79
CA LYS A 829 15.75 23.15 8.67
C LYS A 829 16.80 23.51 7.61
N MET A 830 17.12 24.78 7.45
CA MET A 830 18.14 25.26 6.51
C MET A 830 19.58 25.04 7.02
N MET A 831 19.77 24.71 8.31
CA MET A 831 21.10 24.46 8.88
C MET A 831 21.86 23.31 8.22
N ILE A 832 21.16 22.33 7.65
CA ILE A 832 21.79 21.23 6.91
C ILE A 832 22.46 21.76 5.63
N ASP A 833 21.75 22.60 4.87
CA ASP A 833 22.27 23.24 3.67
C ASP A 833 23.44 24.18 4.01
N VAL A 834 23.32 24.94 5.11
CA VAL A 834 24.40 25.79 5.64
C VAL A 834 25.65 24.95 5.92
N PHE A 835 25.50 23.77 6.52
CA PHE A 835 26.64 22.91 6.87
C PHE A 835 27.38 22.40 5.62
N PHE A 836 26.65 21.94 4.61
CA PHE A 836 27.25 21.54 3.32
C PHE A 836 27.95 22.71 2.62
N PHE A 837 27.36 23.90 2.68
CA PHE A 837 27.99 25.11 2.16
C PHE A 837 29.27 25.47 2.92
N LEU A 838 29.23 25.47 4.25
CA LEU A 838 30.40 25.77 5.09
C LEU A 838 31.55 24.80 4.81
N PHE A 839 31.25 23.53 4.53
CA PHE A 839 32.26 22.55 4.11
C PHE A 839 32.93 22.94 2.78
N LEU A 840 32.13 23.22 1.74
CA LEU A 840 32.66 23.63 0.43
C LEU A 840 33.46 24.94 0.53
N PHE A 841 32.97 25.89 1.32
CA PHE A 841 33.64 27.16 1.60
C PHE A 841 34.98 26.95 2.34
N ALA A 842 35.02 26.09 3.35
CA ALA A 842 36.24 25.79 4.10
C ALA A 842 37.34 25.17 3.20
N VAL A 843 36.97 24.24 2.31
CA VAL A 843 37.91 23.64 1.34
C VAL A 843 38.54 24.72 0.45
N TRP A 844 37.71 25.63 -0.08
CA TRP A 844 38.18 26.72 -0.93
C TRP A 844 39.05 27.73 -0.16
N MET A 845 38.64 28.10 1.05
CA MET A 845 39.40 29.00 1.93
C MET A 845 40.79 28.44 2.24
N ILE A 846 40.87 27.17 2.64
CA ILE A 846 42.14 26.52 2.96
C ILE A 846 43.03 26.45 1.72
N ALA A 847 42.49 26.12 0.54
CA ALA A 847 43.25 26.08 -0.70
C ALA A 847 43.90 27.45 -1.03
N TYR A 848 43.12 28.53 -0.92
CA TYR A 848 43.65 29.89 -1.10
C TYR A 848 44.67 30.27 -0.02
N GLY A 849 44.38 29.95 1.25
CA GLY A 849 45.28 30.22 2.38
C GLY A 849 46.64 29.53 2.25
N VAL A 850 46.65 28.25 1.87
CA VAL A 850 47.87 27.49 1.61
C VAL A 850 48.62 28.06 0.41
N ALA A 851 47.92 28.38 -0.69
CA ALA A 851 48.56 28.97 -1.88
C ALA A 851 49.17 30.35 -1.60
N LYS A 852 48.45 31.21 -0.86
CA LYS A 852 48.93 32.54 -0.45
C LYS A 852 50.16 32.42 0.46
N GLN A 853 50.09 31.58 1.50
CA GLN A 853 51.19 31.40 2.46
C GLN A 853 52.42 30.81 1.77
N GLY A 854 52.24 29.76 0.96
CA GLY A 854 53.34 29.08 0.25
C GLY A 854 54.00 29.94 -0.84
N MET A 855 53.27 30.86 -1.46
CA MET A 855 53.84 31.81 -2.42
C MET A 855 54.62 32.95 -1.75
N MET A 856 54.14 33.46 -0.61
CA MET A 856 54.66 34.70 -0.02
C MET A 856 55.75 34.48 1.02
N ARG A 857 55.71 33.38 1.79
CA ARG A 857 56.59 33.16 2.95
C ARG A 857 57.41 31.88 2.80
N HIS A 858 58.62 31.88 3.36
CA HIS A 858 59.47 30.69 3.43
C HIS A 858 58.90 29.66 4.44
N ASN A 859 59.48 28.46 4.47
CA ASN A 859 59.05 27.38 5.36
C ASN A 859 58.99 27.83 6.82
N GLU A 860 57.77 27.92 7.37
CA GLU A 860 57.52 28.28 8.76
C GLU A 860 57.10 27.02 9.55
N HIS A 861 57.85 26.69 10.60
CA HIS A 861 57.63 25.49 11.42
C HIS A 861 56.66 25.69 12.59
N ARG A 862 56.22 26.93 12.84
CA ARG A 862 55.32 27.29 13.94
C ARG A 862 53.87 27.04 13.55
N LEU A 863 53.23 26.04 14.16
CA LEU A 863 51.88 25.60 13.81
C LEU A 863 50.80 26.64 14.12
N ASP A 864 50.93 27.38 15.21
CA ASP A 864 50.04 28.47 15.61
C ASP A 864 50.01 29.60 14.57
N GLN A 865 51.19 30.03 14.12
CA GLN A 865 51.32 31.08 13.11
C GLN A 865 50.90 30.61 11.72
N LEU A 866 51.15 29.34 11.40
CA LEU A 866 50.72 28.71 10.15
C LEU A 866 49.19 28.60 10.10
N LEU A 867 48.54 28.15 11.17
CA LEU A 867 47.08 28.09 11.25
C LEU A 867 46.44 29.49 11.18
N ARG A 868 47.03 30.49 11.85
CA ARG A 868 46.59 31.89 11.76
C ARG A 868 46.69 32.42 10.33
N SER A 869 47.77 32.11 9.63
CA SER A 869 48.02 32.62 8.27
C SER A 869 47.21 31.89 7.19
N VAL A 870 47.00 30.58 7.34
CA VAL A 870 46.31 29.73 6.36
C VAL A 870 44.79 29.78 6.53
N VAL A 871 44.27 29.93 7.75
CA VAL A 871 42.82 29.86 8.00
C VAL A 871 42.25 31.21 8.39
N TYR A 872 42.82 31.85 9.42
CA TYR A 872 42.24 33.07 10.00
C TYR A 872 42.38 34.30 9.10
N GLU A 873 43.55 34.52 8.50
CA GLU A 873 43.75 35.64 7.56
C GLU A 873 42.83 35.55 6.32
N PRO A 874 42.75 34.42 5.57
CA PRO A 874 41.78 34.26 4.48
C PRO A 874 40.32 34.45 4.88
N TYR A 875 39.94 34.01 6.07
CA TYR A 875 38.59 34.24 6.59
C TYR A 875 38.30 35.75 6.77
N LEU A 876 39.23 36.52 7.34
CA LEU A 876 39.07 37.98 7.47
C LEU A 876 39.00 38.70 6.10
N THR A 877 39.75 38.21 5.10
CA THR A 877 39.69 38.80 3.75
C THR A 877 38.31 38.72 3.11
N LEU A 878 37.47 37.75 3.50
CA LEU A 878 36.08 37.65 3.05
C LEU A 878 35.25 38.88 3.47
N PHE A 879 35.45 39.34 4.70
CA PHE A 879 34.74 40.49 5.28
C PHE A 879 35.30 41.85 4.82
N GLY A 880 36.29 41.85 3.91
CA GLY A 880 36.92 43.06 3.41
C GLY A 880 38.10 43.55 4.25
N GLU A 881 38.45 42.86 5.33
CA GLU A 881 39.67 43.12 6.10
C GLU A 881 40.88 42.51 5.38
N ILE A 882 41.40 43.24 4.41
CA ILE A 882 42.63 42.84 3.70
C ILE A 882 43.84 43.09 4.62
N PRO A 883 44.63 42.06 4.96
CA PRO A 883 45.83 42.18 5.79
C PRO A 883 46.79 43.25 5.27
N GLN A 884 47.44 43.97 6.18
CA GLN A 884 48.37 45.05 5.80
C GLN A 884 49.56 44.53 4.98
N ASP A 885 50.00 43.29 5.21
CA ASP A 885 51.06 42.60 4.44
C ASP A 885 50.77 42.52 2.93
N THR A 886 49.49 42.41 2.54
CA THR A 886 49.05 42.44 1.14
C THR A 886 48.92 43.85 0.57
N LYS A 887 48.74 44.87 1.43
CA LYS A 887 48.64 46.29 1.04
C LYS A 887 50.00 47.00 0.98
N LYS A 888 50.96 46.58 1.80
CA LYS A 888 52.31 47.13 1.90
C LYS A 888 53.32 45.99 1.77
N THR A 889 53.75 45.72 0.54
CA THR A 889 54.76 44.69 0.20
C THR A 889 56.17 45.28 0.26
N GLY A 890 56.48 46.03 1.31
CA GLY A 890 57.83 46.52 1.61
C GLY A 890 58.33 45.87 2.89
N PHE A 891 59.65 45.71 3.01
CA PHE A 891 60.27 45.32 4.27
C PHE A 891 60.07 46.45 5.30
N ASP A 892 59.13 46.23 6.22
CA ASP A 892 58.89 47.12 7.36
C ASP A 892 59.35 46.41 8.64
N SER A 893 60.43 46.92 9.24
CA SER A 893 61.05 46.37 10.45
C SER A 893 60.08 46.34 11.65
N ASP A 894 59.03 47.18 11.61
CA ASP A 894 58.05 47.25 12.67
C ASP A 894 56.97 46.17 12.56
N ALA A 895 56.71 45.62 11.36
CA ALA A 895 55.63 44.67 11.12
C ALA A 895 56.08 43.20 11.08
N CYS A 896 57.31 42.90 10.65
CA CYS A 896 57.76 41.53 10.45
C CYS A 896 59.22 41.30 10.91
N SER A 897 59.62 40.03 11.06
CA SER A 897 61.00 39.66 11.41
C SER A 897 61.51 38.50 10.54
N MET A 898 62.81 38.47 10.26
CA MET A 898 63.43 37.45 9.41
C MET A 898 63.50 36.06 10.07
N TYR A 899 63.59 36.01 11.40
CA TYR A 899 63.66 34.76 12.17
C TYR A 899 62.33 34.39 12.86
N GLY A 900 61.31 35.26 12.78
CA GLY A 900 60.10 35.15 13.58
C GLY A 900 60.36 35.47 15.06
N ASN A 901 59.45 36.20 15.70
CA ASN A 901 59.43 36.37 17.16
C ASN A 901 58.00 36.07 17.66
N GLU A 902 57.76 35.86 18.96
CA GLU A 902 56.42 35.49 19.48
C GLU A 902 55.30 36.49 19.10
N SER A 903 55.66 37.73 18.77
CA SER A 903 54.74 38.82 18.43
C SER A 903 54.72 39.22 16.95
N LYS A 904 55.66 38.76 16.11
CA LYS A 904 55.77 39.17 14.69
C LYS A 904 55.82 37.98 13.71
N PRO A 905 55.05 38.01 12.60
CA PRO A 905 55.12 37.00 11.53
C PRO A 905 56.50 37.00 10.83
N LEU A 906 56.80 35.91 10.13
CA LEU A 906 57.89 35.90 9.16
C LEU A 906 57.61 36.91 8.03
N CYS A 907 58.63 37.67 7.65
CA CYS A 907 58.55 38.57 6.50
C CYS A 907 58.30 37.81 5.19
N VAL A 908 57.69 38.50 4.23
CA VAL A 908 57.57 38.03 2.83
C VAL A 908 58.96 37.73 2.28
N ALA A 909 59.10 36.73 1.40
CA ALA A 909 60.37 36.43 0.72
C ALA A 909 60.88 37.66 -0.05
N VAL A 910 62.10 38.10 0.23
CA VAL A 910 62.69 39.33 -0.32
C VAL A 910 63.99 39.00 -1.07
N ASP A 911 64.21 39.63 -2.22
CA ASP A 911 65.46 39.57 -2.98
C ASP A 911 66.56 40.45 -2.32
N LYS A 912 67.79 40.35 -2.84
CA LYS A 912 68.98 41.08 -2.33
C LYS A 912 68.82 42.61 -2.28
N GLU A 913 67.84 43.18 -2.98
CA GLU A 913 67.53 44.62 -3.03
C GLU A 913 66.35 45.05 -2.13
N ASN A 914 65.92 44.21 -1.18
CA ASN A 914 64.76 44.45 -0.32
C ASN A 914 63.42 44.62 -1.08
N VAL A 915 63.32 44.07 -2.29
CA VAL A 915 62.09 43.97 -3.09
C VAL A 915 61.50 42.55 -2.94
N PRO A 916 60.17 42.36 -2.82
CA PRO A 916 59.59 41.02 -2.74
C PRO A 916 60.03 40.16 -3.94
N ALA A 917 60.46 38.93 -3.66
CA ALA A 917 60.98 37.98 -4.65
C ALA A 917 59.94 37.56 -5.69
N PHE A 918 58.65 37.72 -5.36
CA PHE A 918 57.53 37.50 -6.28
C PHE A 918 56.89 38.82 -6.70
N PRO A 919 56.47 38.94 -7.97
CA PRO A 919 55.91 40.17 -8.49
C PRO A 919 54.55 40.49 -7.87
N LYS A 920 54.37 41.76 -7.47
CA LYS A 920 53.20 42.25 -6.71
C LYS A 920 51.85 42.01 -7.40
N TRP A 921 51.82 41.93 -8.73
CA TRP A 921 50.59 41.73 -9.49
C TRP A 921 49.98 40.33 -9.27
N LEU A 922 50.79 39.31 -9.00
CA LEU A 922 50.33 37.93 -8.91
C LEU A 922 49.47 37.66 -7.64
N PRO A 923 49.90 38.04 -6.42
CA PRO A 923 49.03 37.97 -5.23
C PRO A 923 47.76 38.81 -5.34
N THR A 924 47.82 39.95 -6.03
CA THR A 924 46.64 40.79 -6.28
C THR A 924 45.65 40.08 -7.20
N ILE A 925 46.11 39.44 -8.29
CA ILE A 925 45.25 38.62 -9.15
C ILE A 925 44.67 37.44 -8.38
N LEU A 926 45.49 36.74 -7.58
CA LEU A 926 45.03 35.61 -6.76
C LEU A 926 43.93 36.03 -5.77
N LEU A 927 44.08 37.20 -5.13
CA LEU A 927 43.07 37.80 -4.26
C LEU A 927 41.79 38.16 -5.05
N CYS A 928 41.91 38.75 -6.24
CA CYS A 928 40.76 39.07 -7.10
C CYS A 928 40.00 37.81 -7.51
N VAL A 929 40.70 36.74 -7.90
CA VAL A 929 40.09 35.45 -8.26
C VAL A 929 39.40 34.82 -7.04
N TYR A 930 40.07 34.85 -5.88
CA TYR A 930 39.49 34.37 -4.61
C TYR A 930 38.18 35.12 -4.29
N LEU A 931 38.20 36.45 -4.27
CA LEU A 931 37.02 37.27 -3.97
C LEU A 931 35.91 37.10 -5.02
N LEU A 932 36.25 36.95 -6.30
CA LEU A 932 35.27 36.69 -7.36
C LEU A 932 34.56 35.36 -7.11
N ILE A 933 35.32 34.29 -6.85
CA ILE A 933 34.74 32.97 -6.62
C ILE A 933 33.95 32.94 -5.31
N THR A 934 34.48 33.48 -4.21
CA THR A 934 33.76 33.47 -2.93
C THR A 934 32.51 34.34 -2.97
N ASN A 935 32.62 35.60 -3.40
CA ASN A 935 31.53 36.56 -3.24
C ASN A 935 30.52 36.50 -4.38
N ILE A 936 30.95 36.20 -5.61
CA ILE A 936 30.04 36.14 -6.77
C ILE A 936 29.50 34.73 -6.98
N LEU A 937 30.31 33.69 -6.82
CA LEU A 937 29.86 32.32 -7.08
C LEU A 937 29.28 31.67 -5.82
N LEU A 938 30.07 31.56 -4.74
CA LEU A 938 29.67 30.79 -3.56
C LEU A 938 28.54 31.45 -2.77
N VAL A 939 28.62 32.76 -2.47
CA VAL A 939 27.55 33.45 -1.73
C VAL A 939 26.24 33.46 -2.51
N ASN A 940 26.26 33.66 -3.84
CA ASN A 940 25.04 33.61 -4.66
C ASN A 940 24.46 32.19 -4.76
N LEU A 941 25.31 31.16 -4.78
CA LEU A 941 24.86 29.77 -4.69
C LEU A 941 24.14 29.51 -3.35
N LEU A 942 24.67 30.02 -2.23
CA LEU A 942 24.01 29.92 -0.93
C LEU A 942 22.65 30.62 -0.93
N ILE A 943 22.57 31.83 -1.50
CA ILE A 943 21.30 32.57 -1.64
C ILE A 943 20.30 31.76 -2.48
N ALA A 944 20.75 31.12 -3.56
CA ALA A 944 19.88 30.31 -4.42
C ALA A 944 19.37 29.04 -3.71
N ILE A 945 20.26 28.32 -3.01
CA ILE A 945 19.88 27.14 -2.21
C ILE A 945 18.88 27.53 -1.13
N PHE A 946 19.14 28.64 -0.42
CA PHE A 946 18.20 29.16 0.57
C PHE A 946 16.86 29.57 -0.05
N GLY A 947 16.87 30.24 -1.20
CA GLY A 947 15.65 30.58 -1.93
C GLY A 947 14.80 29.34 -2.28
N PHE A 948 15.45 28.27 -2.75
CA PHE A 948 14.79 27.00 -3.06
C PHE A 948 14.23 26.33 -1.80
N THR A 949 15.04 26.18 -0.75
CA THR A 949 14.64 25.54 0.51
C THR A 949 13.51 26.31 1.20
N ILE A 950 13.53 27.65 1.19
CA ILE A 950 12.43 28.49 1.71
C ILE A 950 11.15 28.24 0.92
N GLY A 951 11.23 28.26 -0.41
CA GLY A 951 10.07 28.04 -1.29
C GLY A 951 9.37 26.71 -1.00
N VAL A 952 10.14 25.63 -0.82
CA VAL A 952 9.58 24.29 -0.51
C VAL A 952 8.99 24.21 0.90
N ILE A 953 9.60 24.88 1.87
CA ILE A 953 9.25 24.74 3.28
C ILE A 953 8.11 25.69 3.70
N GLN A 954 7.98 26.87 3.08
CA GLN A 954 7.09 27.94 3.52
C GLN A 954 5.63 27.50 3.65
N ASP A 955 5.11 26.73 2.69
CA ASP A 955 3.70 26.28 2.66
C ASP A 955 3.34 25.33 3.81
N ASN A 956 4.31 24.58 4.33
CA ASN A 956 4.10 23.63 5.41
C ASN A 956 4.55 24.16 6.78
N THR A 957 5.27 25.29 6.83
CA THR A 957 5.92 25.77 8.06
C THR A 957 4.92 26.13 9.15
N ASP A 958 3.78 26.75 8.79
CA ASP A 958 2.72 27.06 9.75
C ASP A 958 2.15 25.80 10.42
N LYS A 959 2.00 24.70 9.64
CA LYS A 959 1.56 23.40 10.18
C LYS A 959 2.59 22.82 11.16
N PHE A 960 3.88 22.92 10.82
CA PHE A 960 4.97 22.49 11.70
C PHE A 960 5.00 23.29 13.01
N TRP A 961 4.84 24.62 12.92
CA TRP A 961 4.79 25.49 14.08
C TRP A 961 3.60 25.18 14.99
N LYS A 962 2.40 25.02 14.42
CA LYS A 962 1.18 24.61 15.14
C LYS A 962 1.32 23.27 15.85
N PHE A 963 2.06 22.32 15.26
CA PHE A 963 2.39 21.05 15.88
C PHE A 963 3.38 21.20 17.04
N GLN A 964 4.47 21.96 16.85
CA GLN A 964 5.44 22.22 17.92
C GLN A 964 4.83 22.97 19.11
N ARG A 965 3.90 23.91 18.82
CA ARG A 965 3.12 24.62 19.83
C ARG A 965 2.36 23.67 20.75
N PHE A 966 1.84 22.55 20.25
CA PHE A 966 1.16 21.56 21.09
C PHE A 966 2.10 20.98 22.16
N SER A 967 3.28 20.52 21.74
CA SER A 967 4.28 19.94 22.65
C SER A 967 4.73 20.95 23.70
N LEU A 968 4.92 22.22 23.31
CA LEU A 968 5.23 23.30 24.24
C LEU A 968 4.10 23.51 25.26
N ILE A 969 2.84 23.58 24.83
CA ILE A 969 1.70 23.78 25.73
C ILE A 969 1.59 22.63 26.73
N GLU A 970 1.75 21.37 26.27
CA GLU A 970 1.70 20.19 27.13
C GLU A 970 2.78 20.23 28.21
N GLU A 971 4.00 20.66 27.87
CA GLU A 971 5.09 20.83 28.82
C GLU A 971 4.73 21.85 29.92
N TYR A 972 4.25 23.04 29.55
CA TYR A 972 3.91 24.09 30.52
C TYR A 972 2.66 23.79 31.33
N CYS A 973 1.73 22.98 30.83
CA CYS A 973 0.58 22.50 31.62
C CYS A 973 1.00 21.56 32.77
N HIS A 974 2.12 20.85 32.64
CA HIS A 974 2.63 19.95 33.67
C HIS A 974 3.63 20.60 34.64
N ARG A 975 4.08 21.83 34.35
CA ARG A 975 4.98 22.58 35.24
C ARG A 975 4.26 23.13 36.47
N LEU A 976 4.99 23.27 37.58
CA LEU A 976 4.46 23.89 38.79
C LEU A 976 4.27 25.40 38.62
N PRO A 977 3.23 26.00 39.23
CA PRO A 977 2.94 27.42 39.16
C PRO A 977 3.83 28.24 40.12
N VAL A 978 5.15 28.04 40.06
CA VAL A 978 6.13 28.66 40.97
C VAL A 978 7.30 29.28 40.18
N PRO A 979 7.81 30.47 40.56
CA PRO A 979 9.01 31.07 39.98
C PRO A 979 10.25 30.19 40.08
N PHE A 980 11.09 30.17 39.04
CA PHE A 980 12.33 29.38 38.97
C PHE A 980 13.25 29.46 40.21
N PRO A 981 13.41 30.60 40.91
CA PRO A 981 14.20 30.65 42.15
C PRO A 981 13.60 29.85 43.32
N PHE A 982 12.27 29.66 43.34
CA PHE A 982 11.54 29.03 44.45
C PHE A 982 11.05 27.61 44.13
N VAL A 983 11.28 27.14 42.90
CA VAL A 983 10.83 25.81 42.46
C VAL A 983 11.44 24.69 43.31
N LEU A 984 12.70 24.81 43.75
CA LEU A 984 13.34 23.83 44.64
C LEU A 984 12.54 23.62 45.94
N VAL A 985 12.02 24.69 46.54
CA VAL A 985 11.21 24.60 47.76
C VAL A 985 9.89 23.87 47.48
N ALA A 986 9.28 24.10 46.31
CA ALA A 986 8.09 23.38 45.89
C ALA A 986 8.37 21.89 45.64
N TYR A 987 9.52 21.53 45.04
CA TYR A 987 9.92 20.13 44.88
C TYR A 987 10.19 19.45 46.21
N ILE A 988 10.89 20.11 47.13
CA ILE A 988 11.11 19.60 48.48
C ILE A 988 9.76 19.39 49.19
N TYR A 989 8.81 20.33 49.07
CA TYR A 989 7.47 20.18 49.63
C TYR A 989 6.70 19.00 49.02
N VAL A 990 6.71 18.84 47.70
CA VAL A 990 6.05 17.71 47.01
C VAL A 990 6.70 16.38 47.37
N LEU A 991 8.03 16.34 47.50
CA LEU A 991 8.78 15.14 47.86
C LEU A 991 8.52 14.76 49.32
N ILE A 992 8.50 15.73 50.24
CA ILE A 992 8.09 15.54 51.64
C ILE A 992 6.64 15.04 51.72
N LYS A 993 5.72 15.65 50.96
CA LYS A 993 4.33 15.20 50.89
C LYS A 993 4.19 13.81 50.27
N GLY A 994 5.04 13.44 49.32
CA GLY A 994 5.09 12.11 48.72
C GLY A 994 5.59 11.04 49.70
N ILE A 995 6.61 11.36 50.49
CA ILE A 995 7.14 10.50 51.56
C ILE A 995 6.10 10.33 52.69
N ILE A 996 5.43 11.41 53.09
CA ILE A 996 4.36 11.39 54.11
C ILE A 996 3.10 10.70 53.56
N GLY A 997 2.73 10.89 52.30
CA GLY A 997 1.59 10.25 51.65
C GLY A 997 1.79 8.76 51.33
N LEU A 998 3.05 8.29 51.27
CA LEU A 998 3.37 6.86 51.25
C LEU A 998 3.03 6.17 52.58
N LEU A 999 3.00 6.91 53.70
CA LEU A 999 2.51 6.43 54.99
C LEU A 999 0.97 6.46 55.12
N ASP A 1000 0.27 7.20 54.26
CA ASP A 1000 -1.18 7.49 54.40
C ASP A 1000 -2.03 6.90 53.25
N LYS A 1001 -1.52 5.87 52.58
CA LYS A 1001 -2.06 5.31 51.33
C LYS A 1001 -3.29 4.41 51.48
N ASP A 1002 -3.90 4.34 52.67
CA ASP A 1002 -5.07 3.48 52.94
C ASP A 1002 -6.43 4.21 53.02
N LYS A 1003 -6.51 5.54 52.84
CA LYS A 1003 -7.80 6.25 53.04
C LYS A 1003 -8.32 7.19 51.97
N ASN A 1004 -7.66 7.35 50.82
CA ASN A 1004 -8.19 8.18 49.73
C ASN A 1004 -8.06 7.53 48.36
N GLN A 1005 -8.69 6.36 48.18
CA GLN A 1005 -9.34 6.06 46.91
C GLN A 1005 -10.70 6.75 46.91
N GLY A 1006 -10.73 8.01 46.49
CA GLY A 1006 -11.98 8.58 45.95
C GLY A 1006 -12.51 7.67 44.84
N PRO A 1007 -13.83 7.61 44.62
CA PRO A 1007 -14.46 6.59 43.82
C PRO A 1007 -13.81 6.50 42.44
N SER A 1008 -13.13 5.37 42.22
CA SER A 1008 -12.61 4.93 40.94
C SER A 1008 -13.67 5.13 39.86
N THR A 1009 -13.34 5.94 38.86
CA THR A 1009 -13.52 5.80 37.38
C THR A 1009 -14.64 4.95 36.78
N CYS A 1010 -15.64 4.51 37.53
CA CYS A 1010 -16.71 3.60 37.11
C CYS A 1010 -17.93 4.39 36.61
N CYS A 1011 -18.14 5.62 37.08
CA CYS A 1011 -19.23 6.50 36.64
C CYS A 1011 -18.97 7.23 35.31
N LYS A 1012 -17.74 7.19 34.75
CA LYS A 1012 -17.41 7.83 33.45
C LYS A 1012 -17.76 6.96 32.22
N GLY A 1013 -17.98 5.65 32.40
CA GLY A 1013 -18.28 4.74 31.27
C GLY A 1013 -19.54 5.12 30.51
N HIS A 1014 -20.59 5.55 31.21
CA HIS A 1014 -21.88 5.87 30.60
C HIS A 1014 -21.87 7.21 29.82
N GLU A 1015 -20.98 8.14 30.15
CA GLU A 1015 -20.76 9.39 29.41
C GLU A 1015 -19.86 9.15 28.19
N ASN A 1016 -18.86 8.27 28.33
CA ASN A 1016 -17.98 7.84 27.23
C ASN A 1016 -18.75 7.13 26.11
N ASP A 1017 -19.68 6.24 26.45
CA ASP A 1017 -20.49 5.51 25.47
C ASP A 1017 -21.42 6.44 24.67
N LYS A 1018 -21.92 7.51 25.31
CA LYS A 1018 -22.72 8.55 24.64
C LYS A 1018 -21.91 9.33 23.63
N ILE A 1019 -20.67 9.70 23.97
CA ILE A 1019 -19.76 10.42 23.06
C ILE A 1019 -19.41 9.55 21.86
N LEU A 1020 -19.10 8.27 22.07
CA LEU A 1020 -18.78 7.34 20.98
C LEU A 1020 -19.99 7.07 20.07
N LEU A 1021 -21.20 7.01 20.63
CA LEU A 1021 -22.43 6.89 19.84
C LEU A 1021 -22.68 8.16 19.02
N TRP A 1022 -22.55 9.34 19.62
CA TRP A 1022 -22.67 10.62 18.92
C TRP A 1022 -21.64 10.76 17.79
N GLU A 1023 -20.37 10.41 18.05
CA GLU A 1023 -19.32 10.39 17.02
C GLU A 1023 -19.69 9.43 15.85
N SER A 1024 -20.29 8.29 16.16
CA SER A 1024 -20.72 7.34 15.13
C SER A 1024 -21.80 7.89 14.21
N VAL A 1025 -22.73 8.70 14.74
CA VAL A 1025 -23.76 9.41 13.96
C VAL A 1025 -23.11 10.49 13.08
N MET A 1026 -22.15 11.24 13.61
CA MET A 1026 -21.43 12.26 12.83
C MET A 1026 -20.62 11.66 11.69
N LYS A 1027 -19.99 10.51 11.91
CA LYS A 1027 -19.34 9.74 10.85
C LYS A 1027 -20.33 9.32 9.76
N GLU A 1028 -21.53 8.85 10.11
CA GLU A 1028 -22.55 8.51 9.11
C GLU A 1028 -22.98 9.73 8.29
N ASN A 1029 -23.17 10.89 8.93
CA ASN A 1029 -23.43 12.16 8.24
C ASN A 1029 -22.29 12.52 7.26
N TYR A 1030 -21.03 12.37 7.69
CA TYR A 1030 -19.87 12.56 6.85
C TYR A 1030 -19.86 11.60 5.64
N LEU A 1031 -20.11 10.31 5.85
CA LEU A 1031 -20.16 9.31 4.76
C LEU A 1031 -21.27 9.61 3.76
N VAL A 1032 -22.44 10.06 4.23
CA VAL A 1032 -23.54 10.50 3.37
C VAL A 1032 -23.12 11.73 2.55
N LYS A 1033 -22.45 12.72 3.15
CA LYS A 1033 -21.93 13.89 2.41
C LYS A 1033 -20.87 13.48 1.38
N LYS A 1034 -19.99 12.55 1.73
CA LYS A 1034 -18.95 12.01 0.84
C LYS A 1034 -19.57 11.30 -0.36
N ASN A 1035 -20.60 10.48 -0.15
CA ASN A 1035 -21.30 9.78 -1.22
C ASN A 1035 -22.23 10.70 -2.04
N LYS A 1036 -22.72 11.80 -1.46
CA LYS A 1036 -23.54 12.81 -2.16
C LYS A 1036 -22.74 13.80 -3.00
N LYS A 1037 -21.45 14.01 -2.74
CA LYS A 1037 -20.59 14.77 -3.65
C LYS A 1037 -20.58 14.02 -4.98
N PRO A 1038 -21.27 14.49 -6.03
CA PRO A 1038 -21.25 13.83 -7.31
C PRO A 1038 -19.86 14.02 -7.92
N VAL A 1039 -19.68 13.29 -9.01
CA VAL A 1039 -18.60 13.20 -9.99
C VAL A 1039 -18.12 14.56 -10.58
N ASP A 1040 -18.33 15.71 -9.92
CA ASP A 1040 -17.86 17.03 -10.37
C ASP A 1040 -16.32 17.22 -10.26
N ALA A 1041 -15.60 16.20 -9.77
CA ALA A 1041 -14.14 16.20 -9.72
C ALA A 1041 -13.48 15.44 -10.90
N SER A 1042 -14.25 14.82 -11.81
CA SER A 1042 -13.68 14.22 -13.04
C SER A 1042 -13.69 15.17 -14.25
N GLU A 1043 -14.08 16.43 -14.07
CA GLU A 1043 -13.90 17.50 -15.05
C GLU A 1043 -13.10 18.65 -14.42
N LYS A 1044 -11.78 18.47 -14.27
CA LYS A 1044 -10.80 19.57 -14.28
C LYS A 1044 -9.40 19.07 -14.59
#